data_AF-A0A1Y2M7F5-F1
#
_entry.id   AF-A0A1Y2M7F5-F1
#
_cell.length_a   1.000
_cell.length_b   1.000
_cell.length_c   1.000
_cell.angle_alpha   90.00
_cell.angle_beta   90.00
_cell.angle_gamma   90.00
#
_symmetry.space_group_name_H-M   'P 1'
#
loop_
_entity.id
_entity.type
_entity.pdbx_description
1 polymer ?
#
loop_
_entity_poly.entity_id
_entity_poly.type
_entity_poly.pdbx_seq_one_letter_code
_entity_poly.pdbx_strand_id
1 'polypeptide(L)'
;MASFNHERVGHALDELLQRIVPDDPNDSEEVAEERLQDAYERSMEQLVAAGEPKAVPDVHHITRLLEAKIAGPGPDRDTQKSARLHNLLGRLEHQPVLNEKWRMLYFLHELSDLPAAAQQNPSFDSSRSPSKHQHQPQPQPQQQSYDNPAFGEAFAKQGLPQYPAHEPTPKNLTRSAAPDDKAERRKERRAQDASREQAQGAALADKTAMGPSETELLRDLPFTLQGLSSSKLVFPSSTTLKLPANLPVPIVGLLHTLAEPAILYKGLTDFVEFSEGDLIGQSFRSALGKELRAYLGFVATLEGHIRRALTQLREGPPHQGVSKAGVTLKRCVIWTRDATMGLRLMSLMVEQSKNLKGGQLISLIHSFSLNHGDPYVMAFAERLLSDVTRPFYDMLRQWVYDGELSDPFGEFFVSEQNEDEMMDLNGDQGKGGATSVWEDKYKLNDKMVPTIVADDFARRVFLIGKTLNFIRYGCGDANWVDTYSKEASKELHYGDTANLETSIGDAYKTTMARLIELMGNKFKLFDHLQALKSYMLLGAGDFIAVLMESLASNLDRPANTQYRHTLTAQLEHAVRNSNAQYDTADVLRRLDSRMLELSHGEIGWDVFTLEYKIDAPVDVIVTPYGSKQYLKVFNFLWRVKRVEFALGSTWRRCMTGARGVLGTVDDKFGKDWKKARCAMAEMVHFVNQLQHYILFEVIESSWIDLQKALKKPESTLDDMIDAHAKYLNNITRKGLLGSQSIDFTGQLHELLKTMLSYKDVVDSLYSFSVAEFTRRQEAAAKIETRTAAGRWGLSERDSSRNSTPDPFAASRGASRQDFESSFAPPLLRIGDGGLGEDDVLSALRKRLAHLAEDFQARICLLLGDLVHSPDGELKMLAVNINFNDVYKPERRRRRSEKKREKERETPAASKTAVAT
;
A
#
# COMPACT_ATOMS: atom_id res chain seq x y z
N MET A 1 -24.56 3.26 18.59
CA MET A 1 -25.30 4.52 18.32
C MET A 1 -25.58 5.35 19.57
N ALA A 2 -25.82 4.76 20.75
CA ALA A 2 -26.07 5.53 21.99
C ALA A 2 -24.84 6.31 22.52
N SER A 3 -23.61 5.79 22.42
CA SER A 3 -22.39 6.49 22.87
C SER A 3 -22.02 7.68 21.98
N PHE A 4 -22.13 7.53 20.66
CA PHE A 4 -21.92 8.60 19.67
C PHE A 4 -22.84 9.80 19.87
N ASN A 5 -24.06 9.57 20.37
CA ASN A 5 -24.97 10.65 20.72
C ASN A 5 -24.53 11.35 22.01
N HIS A 6 -23.99 10.63 22.99
CA HIS A 6 -23.53 11.22 24.25
C HIS A 6 -22.30 12.12 24.07
N GLU A 7 -21.31 11.70 23.28
CA GLU A 7 -20.12 12.52 22.98
C GLU A 7 -20.46 13.77 22.17
N ARG A 8 -21.35 13.65 21.18
CA ARG A 8 -21.84 14.80 20.40
C ARG A 8 -22.67 15.76 21.25
N VAL A 9 -23.51 15.24 22.15
CA VAL A 9 -24.29 16.07 23.09
C VAL A 9 -23.35 16.74 24.09
N GLY A 10 -22.32 16.04 24.56
CA GLY A 10 -21.29 16.61 25.44
C GLY A 10 -20.54 17.77 24.78
N HIS A 11 -20.08 17.61 23.54
CA HIS A 11 -19.40 18.68 22.80
C HIS A 11 -20.32 19.87 22.49
N ALA A 12 -21.58 19.61 22.13
CA ALA A 12 -22.55 20.68 21.87
C ALA A 12 -22.94 21.45 23.14
N LEU A 13 -22.98 20.76 24.29
CA LEU A 13 -23.24 21.38 25.58
C LEU A 13 -22.09 22.28 26.02
N ASP A 14 -20.85 21.85 25.81
CA ASP A 14 -19.66 22.64 26.13
C ASP A 14 -19.58 23.93 25.30
N GLU A 15 -19.80 23.86 23.98
CA GLU A 15 -19.88 25.05 23.12
C GLU A 15 -21.03 26.00 23.52
N LEU A 16 -22.14 25.47 24.03
CA LEU A 16 -23.28 26.26 24.48
C LEU A 16 -23.00 26.94 25.83
N LEU A 17 -22.35 26.25 26.76
CA LEU A 17 -21.97 26.78 28.06
C LEU A 17 -20.92 27.90 27.94
N GLN A 18 -19.93 27.74 27.05
CA GLN A 18 -18.96 28.79 26.75
C GLN A 18 -19.60 30.09 26.23
N ARG A 19 -20.82 30.03 25.67
CA ARG A 19 -21.53 31.22 25.15
C ARG A 19 -22.56 31.80 26.11
N ILE A 20 -23.06 31.01 27.04
CA ILE A 20 -24.13 31.42 27.98
C ILE A 20 -23.56 31.82 29.33
N VAL A 21 -22.48 31.18 29.78
CA VAL A 21 -21.81 31.53 31.04
C VAL A 21 -21.01 32.82 30.83
N PRO A 22 -21.29 33.90 31.59
CA PRO A 22 -20.54 35.15 31.48
C PRO A 22 -19.12 35.00 32.01
N ASP A 23 -18.13 35.50 31.28
CA ASP A 23 -16.75 35.62 31.76
C ASP A 23 -16.61 36.86 32.66
N ASP A 24 -16.44 36.64 33.96
CA ASP A 24 -16.14 37.71 34.92
C ASP A 24 -14.63 38.04 34.87
N PRO A 25 -14.22 39.28 34.55
CA PRO A 25 -12.82 39.64 34.29
C PRO A 25 -11.91 39.67 35.54
N ASN A 26 -12.45 39.35 36.72
CA ASN A 26 -11.73 39.34 37.99
C ASN A 26 -11.42 37.92 38.51
N ASP A 27 -11.84 36.86 37.81
CA ASP A 27 -11.55 35.49 38.21
C ASP A 27 -10.20 35.02 37.68
N SER A 28 -9.48 34.23 38.49
CA SER A 28 -8.33 33.45 38.02
C SER A 28 -8.81 32.34 37.08
N GLU A 29 -7.99 31.98 36.09
CA GLU A 29 -8.29 30.95 35.08
C GLU A 29 -8.82 29.65 35.72
N GLU A 30 -8.22 29.21 36.83
CA GLU A 30 -8.65 28.00 37.57
C GLU A 30 -10.10 28.07 38.10
N VAL A 31 -10.57 29.25 38.52
CA VAL A 31 -11.93 29.44 39.08
C VAL A 31 -12.98 29.58 37.96
N ALA A 32 -12.57 30.14 36.82
CA ALA A 32 -13.41 30.20 35.63
C ALA A 32 -13.61 28.78 35.05
N GLU A 33 -12.55 27.97 35.01
CA GLU A 33 -12.62 26.56 34.60
C GLU A 33 -13.48 25.72 35.55
N GLU A 34 -13.33 25.89 36.87
CA GLU A 34 -14.15 25.19 37.87
C GLU A 34 -15.64 25.54 37.72
N ARG A 35 -15.98 26.82 37.45
CA ARG A 35 -17.36 27.24 37.22
C ARG A 35 -17.96 26.64 35.95
N LEU A 36 -17.18 26.58 34.88
CA LEU A 36 -17.61 25.98 33.61
C LEU A 36 -17.84 24.47 33.79
N GLN A 37 -16.97 23.81 34.55
CA GLN A 37 -17.07 22.39 34.85
C GLN A 37 -18.27 22.07 35.76
N ASP A 38 -18.52 22.89 36.80
CA ASP A 38 -19.72 22.77 37.63
C ASP A 38 -21.02 22.99 36.83
N ALA A 39 -21.01 23.97 35.91
CA ALA A 39 -22.15 24.22 35.03
C ALA A 39 -22.38 23.05 34.08
N TYR A 40 -21.31 22.47 33.54
CA TYR A 40 -21.34 21.28 32.70
C TYR A 40 -21.94 20.07 33.43
N GLU A 41 -21.47 19.78 34.64
CA GLU A 41 -21.98 18.67 35.45
C GLU A 41 -23.47 18.84 35.75
N ARG A 42 -23.90 20.03 36.17
CA ARG A 42 -25.33 20.31 36.44
C ARG A 42 -26.21 20.18 35.20
N SER A 43 -25.74 20.69 34.06
CA SER A 43 -26.49 20.59 32.81
C SER A 43 -26.57 19.16 32.31
N MET A 44 -25.49 18.38 32.45
CA MET A 44 -25.48 16.97 32.09
C MET A 44 -26.41 16.15 33.01
N GLU A 45 -26.39 16.41 34.32
CA GLU A 45 -27.33 15.77 35.27
C GLU A 45 -28.79 16.07 34.91
N GLN A 46 -29.11 17.31 34.54
CA GLN A 46 -30.47 17.68 34.11
C GLN A 46 -30.87 17.00 32.80
N LEU A 47 -29.96 16.89 31.83
CA LEU A 47 -30.21 16.18 30.57
C LEU A 47 -30.44 14.68 30.79
N VAL A 48 -29.67 14.05 31.67
CA VAL A 48 -29.82 12.63 32.03
C VAL A 48 -31.10 12.40 32.82
N ALA A 49 -31.46 13.30 33.73
CA ALA A 49 -32.70 13.23 34.50
C ALA A 49 -33.97 13.47 33.65
N ALA A 50 -33.87 14.27 32.59
CA ALA A 50 -35.00 14.60 31.72
C ALA A 50 -35.47 13.42 30.84
N GLY A 51 -34.60 12.45 30.52
CA GLY A 51 -34.95 11.22 29.80
C GLY A 51 -35.57 11.45 28.40
N GLU A 52 -36.18 10.41 27.81
CA GLU A 52 -36.85 10.53 26.51
C GLU A 52 -38.12 11.42 26.59
N PRO A 53 -38.40 12.25 25.56
CA PRO A 53 -39.49 13.20 25.59
C PRO A 53 -40.86 12.51 25.70
N LYS A 54 -41.74 13.02 26.57
CA LYS A 54 -43.13 12.55 26.73
C LYS A 54 -44.05 12.88 25.54
N ALA A 55 -43.58 13.62 24.54
CA ALA A 55 -44.39 14.13 23.44
C ALA A 55 -44.20 13.34 22.14
N VAL A 56 -45.31 12.97 21.52
CA VAL A 56 -45.37 12.26 20.23
C VAL A 56 -44.76 13.12 19.10
N PRO A 57 -43.94 12.54 18.20
CA PRO A 57 -43.29 13.27 17.13
C PRO A 57 -44.28 13.66 16.03
N ASP A 58 -44.88 14.84 16.12
CA ASP A 58 -45.63 15.44 15.01
C ASP A 58 -45.20 16.91 14.77
N VAL A 59 -44.54 17.14 13.63
CA VAL A 59 -44.12 18.46 13.16
C VAL A 59 -45.35 19.38 12.99
N HIS A 60 -46.48 18.85 12.54
CA HIS A 60 -47.69 19.64 12.29
C HIS A 60 -48.38 20.12 13.57
N HIS A 61 -48.21 19.38 14.67
CA HIS A 61 -48.74 19.78 15.96
C HIS A 61 -47.97 20.98 16.52
N ILE A 62 -46.64 20.93 16.48
CA ILE A 62 -45.78 22.02 16.97
C ILE A 62 -45.92 23.28 16.10
N THR A 63 -46.12 23.12 14.79
CA THR A 63 -46.33 24.27 13.90
C THR A 63 -47.65 24.97 14.19
N ARG A 64 -48.73 24.23 14.50
CA ARG A 64 -49.98 24.84 14.97
C ARG A 64 -49.83 25.54 16.32
N LEU A 65 -49.01 25.02 17.24
CA LEU A 65 -48.73 25.70 18.52
C LEU A 65 -47.97 27.01 18.31
N LEU A 66 -46.98 27.02 17.41
CA LEU A 66 -46.25 28.23 17.02
C LEU A 66 -47.18 29.24 16.32
N GLU A 67 -48.04 28.79 15.42
CA GLU A 67 -49.05 29.63 14.76
C GLU A 67 -50.05 30.22 15.76
N ALA A 68 -50.56 29.40 16.69
CA ALA A 68 -51.52 29.83 17.72
C ALA A 68 -50.91 30.88 18.67
N LYS A 69 -49.61 30.79 18.97
CA LYS A 69 -48.91 31.72 19.84
C LYS A 69 -48.57 33.04 19.14
N ILE A 70 -48.19 33.00 17.86
CA ILE A 70 -48.02 34.22 17.03
C ILE A 70 -49.39 34.89 16.77
N ALA A 71 -50.46 34.10 16.71
CA ALA A 71 -51.84 34.59 16.58
C ALA A 71 -52.50 34.97 17.91
N GLY A 72 -51.76 34.97 19.03
CA GLY A 72 -52.26 35.31 20.38
C GLY A 72 -52.86 36.71 20.50
N PRO A 73 -53.56 37.02 21.60
CA PRO A 73 -54.42 38.20 21.73
C PRO A 73 -53.60 39.47 22.06
N GLY A 74 -52.83 39.95 21.08
CA GLY A 74 -52.20 41.26 21.08
C GLY A 74 -52.87 42.21 20.07
N PRO A 75 -52.79 43.54 20.23
CA PRO A 75 -53.52 44.49 19.39
C PRO A 75 -52.96 44.63 17.97
N ASP A 76 -51.75 44.10 17.70
CA ASP A 76 -51.14 44.09 16.37
C ASP A 76 -51.14 42.66 15.80
N ARG A 77 -52.13 42.41 14.94
CA ARG A 77 -52.30 41.14 14.23
C ARG A 77 -51.23 41.03 13.13
N ASP A 78 -50.05 40.53 13.46
CA ASP A 78 -48.92 40.40 12.53
C ASP A 78 -49.11 39.21 11.55
N THR A 79 -50.10 39.32 10.67
CA THR A 79 -50.35 38.34 9.58
C THR A 79 -49.11 38.13 8.70
N GLN A 80 -48.24 39.15 8.59
CA GLN A 80 -46.98 39.05 7.87
C GLN A 80 -45.96 38.11 8.55
N LYS A 81 -45.90 38.07 9.88
CA LYS A 81 -44.98 37.18 10.62
C LYS A 81 -45.43 35.73 10.53
N SER A 82 -46.73 35.47 10.61
CA SER A 82 -47.31 34.14 10.40
C SER A 82 -47.07 33.62 8.97
N ALA A 83 -47.32 34.45 7.94
CA ALA A 83 -47.04 34.08 6.55
C ALA A 83 -45.54 33.84 6.27
N ARG A 84 -44.67 34.63 6.89
CA ARG A 84 -43.21 34.44 6.81
C ARG A 84 -42.76 33.14 7.48
N LEU A 85 -43.33 32.81 8.64
CA LEU A 85 -43.06 31.54 9.31
C LEU A 85 -43.47 30.36 8.43
N HIS A 86 -44.64 30.42 7.80
CA HIS A 86 -45.11 29.37 6.90
C HIS A 86 -44.17 29.17 5.69
N ASN A 87 -43.65 30.25 5.11
CA ASN A 87 -42.66 30.16 4.02
C ASN A 87 -41.34 29.54 4.50
N LEU A 88 -40.86 29.91 5.69
CA LEU A 88 -39.63 29.38 6.28
C LEU A 88 -39.77 27.90 6.66
N LEU A 89 -40.92 27.52 7.23
CA LEU A 89 -41.23 26.13 7.55
C LEU A 89 -41.30 25.28 6.29
N GLY A 90 -41.96 25.78 5.23
CA GLY A 90 -41.99 25.12 3.93
C GLY A 90 -40.57 24.90 3.37
N ARG A 91 -39.67 25.87 3.49
CA ARG A 91 -38.26 25.69 3.10
C ARG A 91 -37.52 24.67 3.96
N LEU A 92 -37.77 24.66 5.27
CA LEU A 92 -37.16 23.71 6.21
C LEU A 92 -37.62 22.27 5.93
N GLU A 93 -38.87 22.09 5.51
CA GLU A 93 -39.41 20.77 5.15
C GLU A 93 -38.72 20.17 3.92
N HIS A 94 -38.40 20.99 2.92
CA HIS A 94 -37.76 20.55 1.67
C HIS A 94 -36.25 20.28 1.78
N GLN A 95 -35.60 20.62 2.90
CA GLN A 95 -34.17 20.42 3.09
C GLN A 95 -33.88 19.05 3.75
N PRO A 96 -33.12 18.14 3.11
CA PRO A 96 -32.94 16.75 3.58
C PRO A 96 -31.85 16.56 4.64
N VAL A 97 -31.16 17.64 5.05
CA VAL A 97 -29.98 17.57 5.95
C VAL A 97 -30.37 17.32 7.42
N LEU A 98 -31.63 17.53 7.80
CA LEU A 98 -32.11 17.46 9.19
C LEU A 98 -33.11 16.32 9.39
N ASN A 99 -32.71 15.31 10.18
CA ASN A 99 -33.52 14.11 10.42
C ASN A 99 -34.62 14.33 11.50
N GLU A 100 -34.39 15.15 12.51
CA GLU A 100 -35.34 15.36 13.64
C GLU A 100 -35.81 16.82 13.76
N LYS A 101 -36.55 17.30 12.76
CA LYS A 101 -36.97 18.72 12.64
C LYS A 101 -37.91 19.19 13.77
N TRP A 102 -38.72 18.29 14.33
CA TRP A 102 -39.70 18.63 15.37
C TRP A 102 -39.03 19.03 16.70
N ARG A 103 -37.90 18.41 17.07
CA ARG A 103 -37.19 18.69 18.33
C ARG A 103 -36.67 20.11 18.39
N MET A 104 -36.12 20.61 17.28
CA MET A 104 -35.61 21.99 17.19
C MET A 104 -36.73 23.02 17.25
N LEU A 105 -37.86 22.77 16.59
CA LEU A 105 -39.02 23.67 16.63
C LEU A 105 -39.64 23.73 18.03
N TYR A 106 -39.67 22.60 18.73
CA TYR A 106 -40.12 22.54 20.12
C TYR A 106 -39.19 23.32 21.05
N PHE A 107 -37.87 23.13 20.91
CA PHE A 107 -36.88 23.89 21.67
C PHE A 107 -37.00 25.41 21.46
N LEU A 108 -37.18 25.86 20.21
CA LEU A 108 -37.41 27.27 19.91
C LEU A 108 -38.74 27.80 20.49
N HIS A 109 -39.77 26.96 20.54
CA HIS A 109 -41.03 27.33 21.17
C HIS A 109 -40.87 27.56 22.67
N GLU A 110 -40.16 26.66 23.35
CA GLU A 110 -39.91 26.75 24.79
C GLU A 110 -39.00 27.93 25.15
N LEU A 111 -37.97 28.21 24.34
CA LEU A 111 -37.13 29.40 24.50
C LEU A 111 -37.91 30.71 24.31
N SER A 112 -38.97 30.71 23.50
CA SER A 112 -39.80 31.91 23.28
C SER A 112 -40.66 32.29 24.48
N ASP A 113 -40.80 31.41 25.48
CA ASP A 113 -41.51 31.69 26.73
C ASP A 113 -40.66 32.45 27.76
N LEU A 114 -39.35 32.61 27.53
CA LEU A 114 -38.49 33.36 28.43
C LEU A 114 -38.73 34.88 28.26
N PRO A 115 -39.22 35.60 29.29
CA PRO A 115 -39.38 37.04 29.20
C PRO A 115 -38.00 37.71 29.12
N ALA A 116 -37.83 38.62 28.16
CA ALA A 116 -36.62 39.42 28.01
C ALA A 116 -36.35 40.24 29.28
N ALA A 117 -35.53 39.70 30.18
CA ALA A 117 -35.06 40.38 31.37
C ALA A 117 -33.91 41.34 30.99
N ALA A 118 -34.07 42.57 31.47
CA ALA A 118 -33.31 43.75 31.15
C ALA A 118 -31.85 43.71 31.64
N GLN A 119 -31.02 44.48 30.93
CA GLN A 119 -29.75 45.03 31.38
C GLN A 119 -29.86 45.56 32.82
N GLN A 120 -29.08 45.01 33.76
CA GLN A 120 -28.71 45.68 35.02
C GLN A 120 -27.54 44.94 35.70
N ASN A 121 -26.45 45.68 35.92
CA ASN A 121 -25.36 45.33 36.85
C ASN A 121 -25.92 44.99 38.24
N PRO A 122 -25.21 44.17 39.03
CA PRO A 122 -25.11 44.51 40.44
C PRO A 122 -23.71 44.33 41.05
N SER A 123 -23.39 45.34 41.85
CA SER A 123 -22.44 45.39 42.95
C SER A 123 -22.74 44.39 44.08
N PHE A 124 -21.69 43.98 44.79
CA PHE A 124 -21.62 43.44 46.15
C PHE A 124 -22.86 43.71 47.05
N ASP A 125 -23.38 42.68 47.75
CA ASP A 125 -23.18 42.51 49.21
C ASP A 125 -23.79 41.20 49.80
N SER A 126 -23.01 40.57 50.68
CA SER A 126 -23.28 39.79 51.91
C SER A 126 -24.65 39.16 52.27
N SER A 127 -24.54 37.88 52.68
CA SER A 127 -25.20 37.17 53.80
C SER A 127 -26.61 36.58 53.66
N ARG A 128 -26.68 35.23 53.73
CA ARG A 128 -27.36 34.48 54.83
C ARG A 128 -27.43 32.96 54.55
N SER A 129 -26.64 32.20 55.31
CA SER A 129 -27.03 30.89 55.88
C SER A 129 -28.16 31.10 56.94
N PRO A 130 -28.96 30.09 57.38
CA PRO A 130 -28.48 28.73 57.69
C PRO A 130 -29.44 27.51 57.56
N SER A 131 -28.78 26.34 57.47
CA SER A 131 -29.07 25.06 58.17
C SER A 131 -30.36 24.26 57.90
N LYS A 132 -30.19 23.01 57.46
CA LYS A 132 -30.40 21.83 58.32
C LYS A 132 -29.76 20.53 57.76
N HIS A 133 -29.12 19.82 58.69
CA HIS A 133 -28.65 18.42 58.73
C HIS A 133 -29.56 17.40 58.00
N GLN A 134 -29.16 16.19 57.60
CA GLN A 134 -28.27 15.23 58.27
C GLN A 134 -27.99 14.01 57.36
N HIS A 135 -26.91 13.30 57.69
CA HIS A 135 -26.30 12.12 57.07
C HIS A 135 -27.21 10.99 56.54
N GLN A 136 -26.82 10.46 55.38
CA GLN A 136 -26.99 9.07 54.96
C GLN A 136 -25.82 8.21 55.48
N PRO A 137 -26.08 6.97 55.92
CA PRO A 137 -25.13 5.88 55.84
C PRO A 137 -25.44 4.95 54.65
N GLN A 138 -24.37 4.47 54.00
CA GLN A 138 -24.39 3.37 53.02
C GLN A 138 -24.98 2.07 53.62
N PRO A 139 -25.49 1.12 52.81
CA PRO A 139 -24.64 -0.02 52.44
C PRO A 139 -24.94 -0.69 51.07
N GLN A 140 -23.95 -1.40 50.52
CA GLN A 140 -24.09 -2.55 49.59
C GLN A 140 -24.50 -3.82 50.39
N PRO A 141 -24.73 -5.03 49.83
CA PRO A 141 -25.18 -5.46 48.48
C PRO A 141 -26.33 -6.53 48.51
N GLN A 142 -26.83 -6.88 47.31
CA GLN A 142 -27.39 -8.18 46.86
C GLN A 142 -28.84 -8.65 47.17
N GLN A 143 -29.51 -8.99 46.04
CA GLN A 143 -30.45 -10.08 45.77
C GLN A 143 -31.97 -9.95 46.01
N GLN A 144 -32.67 -10.21 44.89
CA GLN A 144 -34.01 -10.83 44.71
C GLN A 144 -35.29 -9.96 44.69
N SER A 145 -35.81 -9.83 43.46
CA SER A 145 -37.15 -10.28 43.01
C SER A 145 -38.38 -9.36 43.15
N TYR A 146 -39.14 -9.33 42.03
CA TYR A 146 -40.53 -8.89 41.80
C TYR A 146 -40.81 -7.39 42.00
N ASP A 147 -41.67 -6.70 41.25
CA ASP A 147 -42.58 -6.99 40.16
C ASP A 147 -42.97 -5.60 39.61
N ASN A 148 -43.23 -5.45 38.31
CA ASN A 148 -44.06 -4.33 37.83
C ASN A 148 -44.75 -4.73 36.51
N PRO A 149 -45.92 -4.16 36.22
CA PRO A 149 -47.11 -4.93 35.94
C PRO A 149 -47.64 -4.51 34.56
N ALA A 150 -47.30 -5.27 33.52
CA ALA A 150 -47.74 -4.89 32.16
C ALA A 150 -47.83 -6.07 31.20
N PHE A 151 -48.26 -7.24 31.67
CA PHE A 151 -48.62 -8.36 30.80
C PHE A 151 -49.89 -9.08 31.28
N GLY A 152 -50.79 -8.32 31.90
CA GLY A 152 -52.07 -8.76 32.45
C GLY A 152 -53.28 -8.38 31.61
N GLU A 153 -53.12 -8.22 30.29
CA GLU A 153 -54.23 -7.72 29.43
C GLU A 153 -54.37 -8.46 28.08
N ALA A 154 -54.05 -9.75 28.04
CA ALA A 154 -54.22 -10.56 26.82
C ALA A 154 -55.22 -11.74 26.93
N PHE A 155 -55.69 -12.13 28.12
CA PHE A 155 -56.55 -13.33 28.27
C PHE A 155 -57.66 -13.19 29.32
N ALA A 156 -58.33 -12.05 29.37
CA ALA A 156 -59.60 -11.92 30.08
C ALA A 156 -60.72 -12.57 29.24
N LYS A 157 -61.01 -13.86 29.48
CA LYS A 157 -62.37 -14.46 29.47
C LYS A 157 -62.35 -15.95 29.86
N GLN A 158 -62.93 -16.23 31.03
CA GLN A 158 -63.73 -17.40 31.47
C GLN A 158 -63.29 -18.83 31.02
N GLY A 159 -63.09 -19.83 31.88
CA GLY A 159 -63.48 -19.99 33.29
C GLY A 159 -62.70 -21.10 34.01
N LEU A 160 -62.59 -20.88 35.33
CA LEU A 160 -62.05 -21.73 36.40
C LEU A 160 -63.07 -22.83 36.82
N PRO A 161 -62.78 -23.78 37.75
CA PRO A 161 -61.57 -23.94 38.57
C PRO A 161 -61.01 -25.38 38.65
N GLN A 162 -59.75 -25.50 39.06
CA GLN A 162 -59.32 -26.66 39.84
C GLN A 162 -58.46 -26.20 41.03
N TYR A 163 -58.43 -27.08 42.04
CA TYR A 163 -57.76 -27.07 43.34
C TYR A 163 -58.64 -26.67 44.55
N PRO A 164 -58.46 -27.36 45.69
CA PRO A 164 -57.30 -27.08 46.54
C PRO A 164 -56.53 -28.32 47.03
N ALA A 165 -55.21 -28.14 47.12
CA ALA A 165 -54.32 -28.90 47.99
C ALA A 165 -54.45 -28.39 49.44
N HIS A 166 -54.28 -29.28 50.41
CA HIS A 166 -53.84 -28.90 51.75
C HIS A 166 -53.16 -30.09 52.44
N GLU A 167 -51.87 -29.93 52.77
CA GLU A 167 -51.24 -30.60 53.92
C GLU A 167 -51.02 -29.55 55.01
N PRO A 168 -50.96 -29.98 56.28
CA PRO A 168 -49.75 -29.67 57.03
C PRO A 168 -49.28 -30.80 57.99
N THR A 169 -47.97 -30.90 58.14
CA THR A 169 -47.17 -31.68 59.13
C THR A 169 -47.10 -31.01 60.54
N PRO A 170 -46.31 -31.44 61.58
CA PRO A 170 -45.60 -32.70 61.93
C PRO A 170 -45.60 -33.11 63.45
N LYS A 171 -44.78 -34.14 63.79
CA LYS A 171 -44.08 -34.53 65.07
C LYS A 171 -44.69 -35.75 65.80
N ASN A 172 -43.97 -36.80 66.26
CA ASN A 172 -42.63 -36.87 66.89
C ASN A 172 -42.05 -38.33 67.00
N LEU A 173 -40.71 -38.43 67.04
CA LEU A 173 -39.82 -39.29 67.87
C LEU A 173 -39.49 -40.80 67.56
N THR A 174 -38.26 -41.00 67.06
CA THR A 174 -37.12 -41.85 67.55
C THR A 174 -37.13 -43.39 67.64
N ARG A 175 -36.20 -43.98 66.87
CA ARG A 175 -35.00 -44.80 67.26
C ARG A 175 -35.10 -46.35 67.40
N SER A 176 -34.07 -46.97 66.79
CA SER A 176 -33.34 -48.25 67.02
C SER A 176 -33.89 -49.60 66.56
N ALA A 177 -33.13 -50.19 65.61
CA ALA A 177 -32.40 -51.47 65.65
C ALA A 177 -33.14 -52.80 65.88
N ALA A 178 -32.67 -53.80 65.10
CA ALA A 178 -33.13 -55.18 64.93
C ALA A 178 -33.31 -56.03 66.21
N PRO A 179 -33.89 -57.23 66.06
CA PRO A 179 -33.07 -58.43 66.25
C PRO A 179 -33.33 -59.61 65.29
N ASP A 180 -32.30 -60.45 65.21
CA ASP A 180 -32.20 -61.83 64.68
C ASP A 180 -32.64 -62.90 65.72
N ASP A 181 -32.57 -64.17 65.27
CA ASP A 181 -32.60 -65.49 65.97
C ASP A 181 -33.94 -66.26 65.83
N LYS A 182 -34.02 -67.57 65.50
CA LYS A 182 -33.03 -68.64 65.28
C LYS A 182 -33.72 -69.93 64.76
N ALA A 183 -32.93 -70.79 64.11
CA ALA A 183 -32.96 -72.27 64.03
C ALA A 183 -34.21 -73.00 63.46
N GLU A 184 -34.14 -74.13 62.76
CA GLU A 184 -33.22 -75.26 62.86
C GLU A 184 -32.85 -75.93 61.53
N ARG A 185 -31.67 -76.56 61.57
CA ARG A 185 -31.06 -77.41 60.57
C ARG A 185 -31.68 -78.82 60.54
N ARG A 186 -31.43 -79.49 59.41
CA ARG A 186 -30.86 -80.86 59.31
C ARG A 186 -31.84 -81.99 58.94
N LYS A 187 -31.86 -82.34 57.66
CA LYS A 187 -31.38 -83.67 57.21
C LYS A 187 -31.27 -83.74 55.69
N GLU A 188 -30.03 -83.87 55.25
CA GLU A 188 -29.68 -84.37 53.93
C GLU A 188 -29.48 -85.89 54.04
N ARG A 189 -29.77 -86.60 52.94
CA ARG A 189 -29.36 -87.98 52.56
C ARG A 189 -30.16 -89.16 53.12
N ARG A 190 -31.03 -89.69 52.26
CA ARG A 190 -30.84 -91.01 51.63
C ARG A 190 -31.60 -91.06 50.31
N ALA A 191 -30.90 -91.47 49.27
CA ALA A 191 -31.38 -91.60 47.90
C ALA A 191 -32.00 -92.99 47.66
N GLN A 192 -32.72 -93.07 46.53
CA GLN A 192 -33.13 -94.25 45.75
C GLN A 192 -34.46 -94.90 46.16
N ASP A 193 -35.51 -94.63 45.37
CA ASP A 193 -35.99 -95.60 44.37
C ASP A 193 -37.02 -94.96 43.41
N ALA A 194 -36.68 -94.94 42.11
CA ALA A 194 -37.58 -95.04 40.94
C ALA A 194 -36.78 -94.92 39.62
N SER A 195 -36.10 -96.02 39.28
CA SER A 195 -36.02 -96.67 37.95
C SER A 195 -36.61 -95.94 36.73
N ARG A 196 -35.81 -95.71 35.68
CA ARG A 196 -35.75 -96.53 34.43
C ARG A 196 -36.98 -96.40 33.53
N GLU A 197 -36.86 -95.59 32.48
CA GLU A 197 -36.99 -96.02 31.06
C GLU A 197 -36.85 -94.83 30.11
N GLN A 198 -35.63 -94.61 29.66
CA GLN A 198 -35.31 -93.95 28.39
C GLN A 198 -34.82 -95.05 27.44
N ALA A 199 -35.60 -95.37 26.41
CA ALA A 199 -35.10 -95.81 25.10
C ALA A 199 -36.27 -95.93 24.09
N GLN A 200 -36.06 -95.33 22.92
CA GLN A 200 -36.70 -95.62 21.62
C GLN A 200 -38.08 -95.01 21.32
N GLY A 201 -37.99 -93.86 20.65
CA GLY A 201 -39.06 -93.20 19.90
C GLY A 201 -38.51 -92.07 19.02
N ALA A 202 -37.35 -92.30 18.40
CA ALA A 202 -36.78 -91.45 17.37
C ALA A 202 -37.20 -92.00 16.00
N ALA A 203 -37.99 -91.25 15.23
CA ALA A 203 -37.93 -91.16 13.77
C ALA A 203 -39.02 -90.19 13.25
N LEU A 204 -38.60 -89.27 12.38
CA LEU A 204 -39.32 -88.13 11.77
C LEU A 204 -39.49 -86.92 12.72
N ALA A 205 -38.66 -85.87 12.69
CA ALA A 205 -38.26 -85.12 11.50
C ALA A 205 -36.82 -84.62 11.60
N ASP A 206 -35.99 -85.10 10.68
CA ASP A 206 -34.75 -84.46 10.27
C ASP A 206 -35.10 -83.38 9.25
N LYS A 207 -34.78 -82.11 9.52
CA LYS A 207 -34.52 -81.06 8.51
C LYS A 207 -33.92 -79.79 9.14
N THR A 208 -32.64 -79.61 8.82
CA THR A 208 -31.89 -78.36 8.61
C THR A 208 -31.45 -77.53 9.82
N ALA A 209 -30.13 -77.53 10.02
CA ALA A 209 -29.35 -76.49 10.69
C ALA A 209 -29.75 -75.09 10.17
N MET A 210 -30.51 -74.34 10.96
CA MET A 210 -30.70 -72.91 10.74
C MET A 210 -29.67 -72.14 11.57
N GLY A 211 -28.89 -71.30 10.91
CA GLY A 211 -28.04 -70.29 11.54
C GLY A 211 -28.81 -69.32 12.45
N PRO A 212 -28.13 -68.30 13.04
CA PRO A 212 -28.72 -67.44 14.06
C PRO A 212 -30.04 -66.80 13.61
N SER A 213 -31.01 -66.68 14.53
CA SER A 213 -32.33 -66.14 14.22
C SER A 213 -32.26 -64.64 13.88
N GLU A 214 -33.20 -64.15 13.06
CA GLU A 214 -33.28 -62.72 12.69
C GLU A 214 -33.34 -61.81 13.92
N THR A 215 -33.96 -62.27 15.01
CA THR A 215 -34.05 -61.55 16.29
C THR A 215 -32.72 -61.39 17.02
N GLU A 216 -31.82 -62.38 16.90
CA GLU A 216 -30.46 -62.30 17.46
C GLU A 216 -29.58 -61.37 16.63
N LEU A 217 -29.69 -61.42 15.30
CA LEU A 217 -28.98 -60.52 14.39
C LEU A 217 -29.44 -59.06 14.54
N LEU A 218 -30.74 -58.83 14.75
CA LEU A 218 -31.27 -57.49 15.03
C LEU A 218 -30.75 -56.90 16.35
N ARG A 219 -30.50 -57.73 17.36
CA ARG A 219 -29.92 -57.28 18.64
C ARG A 219 -28.46 -56.83 18.49
N ASP A 220 -27.71 -57.50 17.63
CA ASP A 220 -26.29 -57.22 17.40
C ASP A 220 -26.06 -56.07 16.39
N LEU A 221 -27.06 -55.74 15.58
CA LEU A 221 -26.97 -54.76 14.48
C LEU A 221 -26.57 -53.34 14.93
N PRO A 222 -27.14 -52.73 15.99
CA PRO A 222 -26.72 -51.41 16.46
C PRO A 222 -25.24 -51.34 16.84
N PHE A 223 -24.72 -52.38 17.50
CA PHE A 223 -23.30 -52.45 17.87
C PHE A 223 -22.42 -52.52 16.63
N THR A 224 -22.82 -53.28 15.62
CA THR A 224 -22.07 -53.33 14.36
C THR A 224 -22.09 -52.02 13.59
N LEU A 225 -23.23 -51.30 13.57
CA LEU A 225 -23.32 -49.99 12.93
C LEU A 225 -22.48 -48.92 13.66
N GLN A 226 -22.26 -49.07 14.97
CA GLN A 226 -21.32 -48.25 15.75
C GLN A 226 -19.84 -48.62 15.53
N GLY A 227 -19.54 -49.61 14.68
CA GLY A 227 -18.17 -50.08 14.43
C GLY A 227 -17.59 -50.97 15.54
N LEU A 228 -18.42 -51.41 16.50
CA LEU A 228 -18.02 -52.32 17.58
C LEU A 228 -18.21 -53.78 17.15
N SER A 229 -17.28 -54.65 17.55
CA SER A 229 -17.41 -56.09 17.28
C SER A 229 -18.51 -56.71 18.15
N SER A 230 -19.47 -57.39 17.52
CA SER A 230 -20.50 -58.15 18.22
C SER A 230 -20.10 -59.62 18.38
N SER A 231 -20.86 -60.38 19.16
CA SER A 231 -20.58 -61.81 19.44
C SER A 231 -20.60 -62.70 18.18
N LYS A 232 -21.29 -62.27 17.12
CA LYS A 232 -21.45 -63.00 15.84
C LYS A 232 -20.84 -62.27 14.64
N LEU A 233 -20.63 -60.96 14.72
CA LEU A 233 -20.07 -60.12 13.67
C LEU A 233 -18.80 -59.46 14.19
N VAL A 234 -17.66 -60.13 13.95
CA VAL A 234 -16.35 -59.68 14.42
C VAL A 234 -15.68 -58.87 13.31
N PHE A 235 -15.08 -57.73 13.68
CA PHE A 235 -14.21 -56.94 12.80
C PHE A 235 -12.74 -57.37 12.98
N PRO A 236 -12.19 -58.25 12.13
CA PRO A 236 -10.76 -58.59 12.17
C PRO A 236 -9.81 -57.47 11.71
N SER A 237 -10.29 -56.46 10.96
CA SER A 237 -9.50 -55.28 10.57
C SER A 237 -10.42 -54.06 10.38
N SER A 238 -9.87 -52.85 10.19
CA SER A 238 -10.68 -51.64 9.90
C SER A 238 -11.45 -51.71 8.57
N THR A 239 -11.13 -52.66 7.68
CA THR A 239 -11.69 -52.76 6.32
C THR A 239 -12.49 -54.03 6.04
N THR A 240 -12.55 -54.99 6.98
CA THR A 240 -13.21 -56.29 6.74
C THR A 240 -14.07 -56.75 7.92
N LEU A 241 -15.29 -57.19 7.62
CA LEU A 241 -16.23 -57.82 8.56
C LEU A 241 -16.32 -59.33 8.26
N LYS A 242 -16.16 -60.19 9.27
CA LYS A 242 -16.35 -61.65 9.11
C LYS A 242 -17.81 -62.02 9.34
N LEU A 243 -18.46 -62.57 8.30
CA LEU A 243 -19.81 -63.12 8.37
C LEU A 243 -19.79 -64.63 8.73
N PRO A 244 -20.75 -65.14 9.53
CA PRO A 244 -20.87 -66.57 9.82
C PRO A 244 -21.22 -67.38 8.55
N ALA A 245 -20.51 -68.50 8.31
CA ALA A 245 -20.67 -69.33 7.10
C ALA A 245 -21.98 -70.15 7.03
N ASN A 246 -22.76 -70.21 8.12
CA ASN A 246 -23.97 -71.05 8.24
C ASN A 246 -25.29 -70.29 8.02
N LEU A 247 -25.27 -69.18 7.26
CA LEU A 247 -26.44 -68.33 7.03
C LEU A 247 -27.07 -68.54 5.64
N PRO A 248 -28.42 -68.44 5.51
CA PRO A 248 -29.09 -68.45 4.20
C PRO A 248 -28.61 -67.31 3.29
N VAL A 249 -28.38 -67.61 2.00
CA VAL A 249 -27.88 -66.65 0.98
C VAL A 249 -28.64 -65.31 0.96
N PRO A 250 -29.98 -65.24 1.11
CA PRO A 250 -30.70 -63.95 1.16
C PRO A 250 -30.38 -63.08 2.39
N ILE A 251 -30.08 -63.69 3.54
CA ILE A 251 -29.70 -62.97 4.76
C ILE A 251 -28.26 -62.49 4.66
N VAL A 252 -27.39 -63.28 4.03
CA VAL A 252 -26.01 -62.89 3.70
C VAL A 252 -26.01 -61.65 2.80
N GLY A 253 -26.87 -61.59 1.78
CA GLY A 253 -27.02 -60.41 0.93
C GLY A 253 -27.44 -59.16 1.69
N LEU A 254 -28.41 -59.27 2.61
CA LEU A 254 -28.84 -58.15 3.46
C LEU A 254 -27.76 -57.72 4.46
N LEU A 255 -27.05 -58.67 5.07
CA LEU A 255 -25.94 -58.38 5.97
C LEU A 255 -24.77 -57.71 5.25
N HIS A 256 -24.48 -58.06 3.99
CA HIS A 256 -23.51 -57.32 3.18
C HIS A 256 -23.91 -55.86 2.98
N THR A 257 -25.19 -55.58 2.70
CA THR A 257 -25.66 -54.19 2.57
C THR A 257 -25.61 -53.41 3.88
N LEU A 258 -25.70 -54.10 5.03
CA LEU A 258 -25.60 -53.49 6.37
C LEU A 258 -24.15 -53.42 6.89
N ALA A 259 -23.25 -54.24 6.35
CA ALA A 259 -21.82 -54.23 6.68
C ALA A 259 -21.10 -53.01 6.09
N GLU A 260 -21.53 -52.55 4.92
CA GLU A 260 -20.96 -51.38 4.25
C GLU A 260 -20.94 -50.11 5.10
N PRO A 261 -22.05 -49.61 5.67
CA PRO A 261 -22.02 -48.41 6.52
C PRO A 261 -21.12 -48.56 7.73
N ALA A 262 -21.04 -49.77 8.31
CA ALA A 262 -20.21 -50.03 9.47
C ALA A 262 -18.71 -49.95 9.15
N ILE A 263 -18.29 -50.44 7.98
CA ILE A 263 -16.89 -50.35 7.50
C ILE A 263 -16.54 -48.90 7.18
N LEU A 264 -17.43 -48.19 6.48
CA LEU A 264 -17.24 -46.78 6.14
C LEU A 264 -17.15 -45.91 7.40
N TYR A 265 -18.02 -46.13 8.37
CA TYR A 265 -18.01 -45.42 9.65
C TYR A 265 -16.68 -45.60 10.39
N LYS A 266 -16.16 -46.83 10.45
CA LYS A 266 -14.87 -47.12 11.10
C LYS A 266 -13.70 -46.44 10.39
N GLY A 267 -13.63 -46.54 9.06
CA GLY A 267 -12.60 -45.86 8.27
C GLY A 267 -12.64 -44.33 8.36
N LEU A 268 -13.84 -43.73 8.46
CA LEU A 268 -14.01 -42.29 8.65
C LEU A 268 -13.64 -41.85 10.08
N THR A 269 -13.92 -42.69 11.07
CA THR A 269 -13.55 -42.41 12.48
C THR A 269 -12.04 -42.40 12.65
N ASP A 270 -11.33 -43.38 12.06
CA ASP A 270 -9.86 -43.42 12.03
C ASP A 270 -9.27 -42.13 11.40
N PHE A 271 -9.94 -41.54 10.41
CA PHE A 271 -9.52 -40.28 9.78
C PHE A 271 -9.81 -39.03 10.62
N VAL A 272 -10.94 -39.00 11.34
CA VAL A 272 -11.33 -37.86 12.20
C VAL A 272 -10.46 -37.79 13.46
N GLU A 273 -10.02 -38.93 13.99
CA GLU A 273 -9.11 -39.01 15.14
C GLU A 273 -7.65 -38.64 14.79
N PHE A 274 -7.30 -38.62 13.51
CA PHE A 274 -5.96 -38.21 13.06
C PHE A 274 -5.77 -36.69 13.23
N SER A 275 -4.94 -36.31 14.20
CA SER A 275 -4.78 -34.91 14.65
C SER A 275 -3.66 -34.13 13.94
N GLU A 276 -2.87 -34.75 13.06
CA GLU A 276 -1.84 -34.03 12.30
C GLU A 276 -2.43 -33.34 11.07
N GLY A 277 -2.08 -32.05 10.92
CA GLY A 277 -2.19 -31.34 9.65
C GLY A 277 -2.82 -29.95 9.73
N ASP A 278 -2.98 -29.42 8.53
CA ASP A 278 -3.52 -28.14 8.10
C ASP A 278 -4.78 -27.65 8.87
N LEU A 279 -4.93 -26.34 9.09
CA LEU A 279 -6.06 -25.67 9.76
C LEU A 279 -7.39 -25.90 9.04
N ILE A 280 -7.43 -25.74 7.71
CA ILE A 280 -8.60 -26.06 6.89
C ILE A 280 -8.86 -27.57 6.92
N GLY A 281 -7.80 -28.39 6.96
CA GLY A 281 -7.92 -29.84 7.12
C GLY A 281 -8.52 -30.25 8.47
N GLN A 282 -8.19 -29.55 9.56
CA GLN A 282 -8.79 -29.74 10.88
C GLN A 282 -10.26 -29.33 10.87
N SER A 283 -10.61 -28.21 10.23
CA SER A 283 -12.01 -27.81 10.06
C SER A 283 -12.81 -28.87 9.29
N PHE A 284 -12.23 -29.42 8.22
CA PHE A 284 -12.83 -30.53 7.48
C PHE A 284 -13.05 -31.78 8.33
N ARG A 285 -12.07 -32.19 9.14
CA ARG A 285 -12.24 -33.30 10.08
C ARG A 285 -13.30 -33.02 11.14
N SER A 286 -13.37 -31.79 11.65
CA SER A 286 -14.40 -31.36 12.61
C SER A 286 -15.80 -31.42 11.98
N ALA A 287 -15.94 -30.96 10.74
CA ALA A 287 -17.18 -31.00 9.98
C ALA A 287 -17.63 -32.45 9.71
N LEU A 288 -16.70 -33.32 9.28
CA LEU A 288 -16.96 -34.77 9.17
C LEU A 288 -17.36 -35.37 10.53
N GLY A 289 -16.69 -34.98 11.62
CA GLY A 289 -17.03 -35.40 12.96
C GLY A 289 -18.45 -35.01 13.39
N LYS A 290 -18.95 -33.84 12.97
CA LYS A 290 -20.35 -33.44 13.20
C LYS A 290 -21.32 -34.36 12.46
N GLU A 291 -21.04 -34.69 11.20
CA GLU A 291 -21.86 -35.62 10.41
C GLU A 291 -21.82 -37.06 10.96
N LEU A 292 -20.66 -37.53 11.43
CA LEU A 292 -20.52 -38.84 12.08
C LEU A 292 -21.30 -38.89 13.41
N ARG A 293 -21.33 -37.80 14.19
CA ARG A 293 -22.19 -37.70 15.39
C ARG A 293 -23.67 -37.73 15.03
N ALA A 294 -24.08 -37.08 13.93
CA ALA A 294 -25.45 -37.16 13.44
C ALA A 294 -25.82 -38.60 13.03
N TYR A 295 -24.88 -39.33 12.40
CA TYR A 295 -25.05 -40.76 12.11
C TYR A 295 -25.21 -41.60 13.38
N LEU A 296 -24.39 -41.38 14.42
CA LEU A 296 -24.56 -42.07 15.70
C LEU A 296 -25.90 -41.75 16.37
N GLY A 297 -26.36 -40.50 16.27
CA GLY A 297 -27.71 -40.10 16.71
C GLY A 297 -28.80 -40.89 15.99
N PHE A 298 -28.68 -41.06 14.67
CA PHE A 298 -29.57 -41.91 13.88
C PHE A 298 -29.51 -43.38 14.34
N VAL A 299 -28.31 -43.94 14.56
CA VAL A 299 -28.16 -45.32 15.06
C VAL A 299 -28.80 -45.50 16.43
N ALA A 300 -28.70 -44.52 17.33
CA ALA A 300 -29.37 -44.55 18.63
C ALA A 300 -30.91 -44.55 18.50
N THR A 301 -31.48 -43.79 17.55
CA THR A 301 -32.93 -43.87 17.28
C THR A 301 -33.33 -45.23 16.73
N LEU A 302 -32.51 -45.83 15.86
CA LEU A 302 -32.74 -47.14 15.27
C LEU A 302 -32.65 -48.24 16.33
N GLU A 303 -31.69 -48.15 17.25
CA GLU A 303 -31.58 -49.00 18.43
C GLU A 303 -32.83 -48.90 19.31
N GLY A 304 -33.35 -47.70 19.54
CA GLY A 304 -34.61 -47.49 20.28
C GLY A 304 -35.80 -48.19 19.62
N HIS A 305 -35.91 -48.14 18.29
CA HIS A 305 -36.95 -48.84 17.54
C HIS A 305 -36.78 -50.37 17.61
N ILE A 306 -35.55 -50.89 17.50
CA ILE A 306 -35.25 -52.32 17.60
C ILE A 306 -35.58 -52.85 19.00
N ARG A 307 -35.17 -52.15 20.05
CA ARG A 307 -35.46 -52.55 21.44
C ARG A 307 -36.97 -52.60 21.70
N ARG A 308 -37.74 -51.61 21.23
CA ARG A 308 -39.22 -51.60 21.33
C ARG A 308 -39.89 -52.73 20.54
N ALA A 309 -39.38 -53.05 19.35
CA ALA A 309 -39.91 -54.14 18.54
C ALA A 309 -39.62 -55.53 19.15
N LEU A 310 -38.43 -55.71 19.73
CA LEU A 310 -38.05 -56.96 20.41
C LEU A 310 -38.85 -57.19 21.70
N THR A 311 -39.21 -56.14 22.45
CA THR A 311 -40.10 -56.28 23.63
C THR A 311 -41.52 -56.65 23.24
N GLN A 312 -42.06 -56.07 22.16
CA GLN A 312 -43.39 -56.41 21.65
C GLN A 312 -43.49 -57.85 21.10
N LEU A 313 -42.40 -58.36 20.51
CA LEU A 313 -42.31 -59.76 20.07
C LEU A 313 -42.19 -60.75 21.24
N ARG A 314 -41.68 -60.31 22.40
CA ARG A 314 -41.55 -61.14 23.60
C ARG A 314 -42.87 -61.28 24.38
N GLU A 315 -43.80 -60.34 24.21
CA GLU A 315 -45.07 -60.28 24.94
C GLU A 315 -46.30 -60.80 24.14
N GLY A 316 -46.18 -61.10 22.83
CA GLY A 316 -47.29 -61.55 21.98
C GLY A 316 -47.43 -63.08 21.80
N PRO A 317 -48.64 -63.63 21.50
CA PRO A 317 -48.86 -65.06 21.30
C PRO A 317 -48.15 -65.59 20.02
N PRO A 318 -47.73 -66.88 20.00
CA PRO A 318 -46.74 -67.42 19.05
C PRO A 318 -47.18 -67.56 17.59
N HIS A 319 -48.38 -67.08 17.19
CA HIS A 319 -48.93 -67.23 15.85
C HIS A 319 -49.26 -65.92 15.09
N GLN A 320 -48.94 -64.73 15.62
CA GLN A 320 -48.99 -63.50 14.83
C GLN A 320 -47.57 -63.03 14.52
N GLY A 321 -47.15 -63.33 13.29
CA GLY A 321 -45.81 -63.08 12.79
C GLY A 321 -45.35 -61.63 12.83
N VAL A 322 -44.04 -61.51 12.66
CA VAL A 322 -43.14 -60.37 12.43
C VAL A 322 -43.73 -59.10 11.78
N SER A 323 -44.89 -59.18 11.12
CA SER A 323 -45.56 -58.09 10.41
C SER A 323 -46.10 -56.95 11.29
N LYS A 324 -46.41 -57.17 12.59
CA LYS A 324 -46.86 -56.08 13.51
C LYS A 324 -45.72 -55.37 14.25
N ALA A 325 -44.56 -56.01 14.42
CA ALA A 325 -43.42 -55.44 15.13
C ALA A 325 -42.67 -54.36 14.33
N GLY A 326 -43.00 -54.22 13.03
CA GLY A 326 -42.55 -53.13 12.17
C GLY A 326 -41.06 -53.12 11.82
N VAL A 327 -40.18 -53.77 12.58
CA VAL A 327 -38.73 -53.77 12.37
C VAL A 327 -38.28 -55.14 11.87
N THR A 328 -37.84 -55.17 10.61
CA THR A 328 -37.24 -56.36 9.96
C THR A 328 -35.86 -55.98 9.43
N LEU A 329 -35.00 -56.96 9.17
CA LEU A 329 -33.67 -56.70 8.61
C LEU A 329 -33.78 -55.91 7.29
N LYS A 330 -34.78 -56.24 6.46
CA LYS A 330 -35.07 -55.52 5.20
C LYS A 330 -35.45 -54.06 5.41
N ARG A 331 -36.22 -53.74 6.47
CA ARG A 331 -36.59 -52.36 6.79
C ARG A 331 -35.40 -51.58 7.34
N CYS A 332 -34.53 -52.23 8.12
CA CYS A 332 -33.27 -51.63 8.56
C CYS A 332 -32.39 -51.25 7.37
N VAL A 333 -32.30 -52.08 6.32
CA VAL A 333 -31.57 -51.73 5.08
C VAL A 333 -32.12 -50.46 4.44
N ILE A 334 -33.45 -50.31 4.38
CA ILE A 334 -34.10 -49.12 3.81
C ILE A 334 -33.79 -47.89 4.66
N TRP A 335 -33.90 -48.00 5.99
CA TRP A 335 -33.60 -46.90 6.90
C TRP A 335 -32.13 -46.49 6.86
N THR A 336 -31.20 -47.43 6.66
CA THR A 336 -29.77 -47.11 6.55
C THR A 336 -29.38 -46.55 5.18
N ARG A 337 -30.25 -46.60 4.17
CA ARG A 337 -29.90 -46.24 2.79
C ARG A 337 -29.44 -44.78 2.66
N ASP A 338 -30.17 -43.85 3.26
CA ASP A 338 -29.82 -42.43 3.17
C ASP A 338 -28.51 -42.14 3.93
N ALA A 339 -28.34 -42.76 5.09
CA ALA A 339 -27.09 -42.68 5.86
C ALA A 339 -25.89 -43.30 5.13
N THR A 340 -26.08 -44.42 4.42
CA THR A 340 -25.02 -45.05 3.62
C THR A 340 -24.57 -44.15 2.47
N MET A 341 -25.49 -43.40 1.86
CA MET A 341 -25.16 -42.47 0.79
C MET A 341 -24.27 -41.33 1.30
N GLY A 342 -24.60 -40.75 2.47
CA GLY A 342 -23.76 -39.75 3.15
C GLY A 342 -22.37 -40.31 3.52
N LEU A 343 -22.31 -41.52 4.08
CA LEU A 343 -21.03 -42.18 4.44
C LEU A 343 -20.16 -42.48 3.21
N ARG A 344 -20.75 -42.90 2.09
CA ARG A 344 -20.04 -43.11 0.82
C ARG A 344 -19.46 -41.79 0.30
N LEU A 345 -20.27 -40.72 0.31
CA LEU A 345 -19.83 -39.40 -0.13
C LEU A 345 -18.66 -38.89 0.73
N MET A 346 -18.77 -38.99 2.05
CA MET A 346 -17.68 -38.63 2.97
C MET A 346 -16.42 -39.46 2.70
N SER A 347 -16.55 -40.76 2.48
CA SER A 347 -15.39 -41.63 2.16
C SER A 347 -14.71 -41.23 0.85
N LEU A 348 -15.48 -40.86 -0.18
CA LEU A 348 -14.92 -40.35 -1.45
C LEU A 348 -14.19 -39.02 -1.24
N MET A 349 -14.76 -38.09 -0.46
CA MET A 349 -14.12 -36.81 -0.16
C MET A 349 -12.84 -36.98 0.66
N VAL A 350 -12.83 -37.92 1.61
CA VAL A 350 -11.63 -38.27 2.40
C VAL A 350 -10.55 -38.91 1.52
N GLU A 351 -10.91 -39.77 0.58
CA GLU A 351 -9.93 -40.38 -0.32
C GLU A 351 -9.26 -39.36 -1.26
N GLN A 352 -10.05 -38.44 -1.81
CA GLN A 352 -9.57 -37.37 -2.69
C GLN A 352 -8.80 -36.26 -1.94
N SER A 353 -8.99 -36.10 -0.63
CA SER A 353 -8.36 -35.04 0.15
C SER A 353 -6.96 -35.38 0.70
N LYS A 354 -6.51 -36.63 0.66
CA LYS A 354 -5.24 -37.08 1.29
C LYS A 354 -3.98 -36.33 0.85
N ASN A 355 -3.98 -35.75 -0.35
CA ASN A 355 -2.84 -35.03 -0.93
C ASN A 355 -3.07 -33.53 -1.13
N LEU A 356 -4.23 -33.01 -0.73
CA LEU A 356 -4.63 -31.62 -1.00
C LEU A 356 -4.48 -30.78 0.26
N LYS A 357 -4.01 -29.54 0.08
CA LYS A 357 -3.79 -28.58 1.16
C LYS A 357 -4.59 -27.30 0.96
N GLY A 358 -5.01 -26.68 2.06
CA GLY A 358 -5.62 -25.35 2.10
C GLY A 358 -6.71 -25.11 1.04
N GLY A 359 -6.51 -24.12 0.17
CA GLY A 359 -7.46 -23.75 -0.88
C GLY A 359 -7.75 -24.83 -1.93
N GLN A 360 -6.88 -25.83 -2.08
CA GLN A 360 -7.15 -26.99 -2.95
C GLN A 360 -8.22 -27.91 -2.37
N LEU A 361 -8.24 -28.06 -1.03
CA LEU A 361 -9.27 -28.83 -0.34
C LEU A 361 -10.64 -28.16 -0.48
N ILE A 362 -10.66 -26.82 -0.37
CA ILE A 362 -11.88 -26.02 -0.59
C ILE A 362 -12.36 -26.18 -2.04
N SER A 363 -11.45 -26.12 -3.02
CA SER A 363 -11.76 -26.31 -4.43
C SER A 363 -12.35 -27.70 -4.72
N LEU A 364 -11.80 -28.74 -4.08
CA LEU A 364 -12.33 -30.09 -4.19
C LEU A 364 -13.78 -30.17 -3.68
N ILE A 365 -14.06 -29.67 -2.48
CA ILE A 365 -15.41 -29.71 -1.88
C ILE A 365 -16.40 -28.88 -2.71
N HIS A 366 -15.97 -27.71 -3.17
CA HIS A 366 -16.77 -26.87 -4.06
C HIS A 366 -17.09 -27.57 -5.40
N SER A 367 -16.14 -28.34 -5.95
CA SER A 367 -16.38 -29.14 -7.16
C SER A 367 -17.46 -30.20 -6.97
N PHE A 368 -17.60 -30.77 -5.76
CA PHE A 368 -18.68 -31.71 -5.44
C PHE A 368 -20.05 -31.03 -5.37
N SER A 369 -20.11 -29.74 -5.00
CA SER A 369 -21.35 -28.96 -5.02
C SER A 369 -21.79 -28.65 -6.46
N LEU A 370 -20.86 -28.24 -7.32
CA LEU A 370 -21.16 -27.78 -8.69
C LEU A 370 -21.33 -28.90 -9.72
N ASN A 371 -20.53 -29.97 -9.66
CA ASN A 371 -20.39 -30.91 -10.78
C ASN A 371 -21.27 -32.18 -10.69
N HIS A 372 -21.81 -32.51 -9.51
CA HIS A 372 -22.48 -33.81 -9.29
C HIS A 372 -23.94 -33.85 -9.74
N GLY A 373 -24.66 -32.72 -9.72
CA GLY A 373 -26.06 -32.61 -10.16
C GLY A 373 -27.12 -33.25 -9.26
N ASP A 374 -26.75 -34.01 -8.22
CA ASP A 374 -27.67 -34.56 -7.22
C ASP A 374 -27.95 -33.53 -6.10
N PRO A 375 -29.21 -33.13 -5.86
CA PRO A 375 -29.57 -32.19 -4.79
C PRO A 375 -29.13 -32.63 -3.39
N TYR A 376 -29.10 -33.94 -3.11
CA TYR A 376 -28.65 -34.44 -1.81
C TYR A 376 -27.14 -34.19 -1.63
N VAL A 377 -26.34 -34.48 -2.66
CA VAL A 377 -24.89 -34.28 -2.65
C VAL A 377 -24.56 -32.79 -2.57
N MET A 378 -25.29 -31.95 -3.31
CA MET A 378 -25.12 -30.49 -3.28
C MET A 378 -25.42 -29.94 -1.88
N ALA A 379 -26.58 -30.26 -1.29
CA ALA A 379 -26.94 -29.80 0.05
C ALA A 379 -25.98 -30.34 1.13
N PHE A 380 -25.46 -31.57 0.97
CA PHE A 380 -24.44 -32.11 1.86
C PHE A 380 -23.11 -31.35 1.73
N ALA A 381 -22.65 -31.10 0.50
CA ALA A 381 -21.41 -30.39 0.21
C ALA A 381 -21.47 -28.93 0.68
N GLU A 382 -22.59 -28.23 0.49
CA GLU A 382 -22.77 -26.84 0.96
C GLU A 382 -22.71 -26.71 2.48
N ARG A 383 -23.35 -27.62 3.22
CA ARG A 383 -23.25 -27.65 4.69
C ARG A 383 -21.82 -27.87 5.15
N LEU A 384 -21.13 -28.81 4.51
CA LEU A 384 -19.73 -29.11 4.83
C LEU A 384 -18.82 -27.92 4.49
N LEU A 385 -19.04 -27.30 3.33
CA LEU A 385 -18.26 -26.17 2.85
C LEU A 385 -18.38 -24.96 3.77
N SER A 386 -19.59 -24.67 4.28
CA SER A 386 -19.81 -23.61 5.27
C SER A 386 -18.92 -23.75 6.51
N ASP A 387 -18.76 -24.96 7.04
CA ASP A 387 -17.88 -25.23 8.18
C ASP A 387 -16.40 -25.21 7.77
N VAL A 388 -16.04 -25.84 6.65
CA VAL A 388 -14.65 -25.95 6.17
C VAL A 388 -14.05 -24.59 5.85
N THR A 389 -14.83 -23.67 5.28
CA THR A 389 -14.33 -22.35 4.87
C THR A 389 -14.20 -21.34 6.00
N ARG A 390 -14.67 -21.64 7.23
CA ARG A 390 -14.58 -20.66 8.35
C ARG A 390 -13.16 -20.16 8.61
N PRO A 391 -12.13 -21.02 8.76
CA PRO A 391 -10.78 -20.54 8.98
C PRO A 391 -10.24 -19.73 7.79
N PHE A 392 -10.64 -20.09 6.56
CA PHE A 392 -10.27 -19.32 5.37
C PHE A 392 -10.84 -17.91 5.39
N TYR A 393 -12.12 -17.76 5.74
CA TYR A 393 -12.75 -16.44 5.85
C TYR A 393 -12.24 -15.64 7.05
N ASP A 394 -11.84 -16.30 8.14
CA ASP A 394 -11.18 -15.64 9.27
C ASP A 394 -9.81 -15.08 8.88
N MET A 395 -8.99 -15.87 8.17
CA MET A 395 -7.71 -15.41 7.60
C MET A 395 -7.92 -14.28 6.59
N LEU A 396 -8.93 -14.39 5.73
CA LEU A 396 -9.30 -13.35 4.76
C LEU A 396 -9.70 -12.05 5.48
N ARG A 397 -10.49 -12.14 6.55
CA ARG A 397 -10.94 -11.00 7.35
C ARG A 397 -9.75 -10.27 7.97
N GLN A 398 -8.84 -11.01 8.60
CA GLN A 398 -7.62 -10.43 9.17
C GLN A 398 -6.76 -9.75 8.09
N TRP A 399 -6.60 -10.38 6.92
CA TRP A 399 -5.80 -9.80 5.84
C TRP A 399 -6.43 -8.54 5.24
N VAL A 400 -7.75 -8.52 5.04
CA VAL A 400 -8.47 -7.38 4.41
C VAL A 400 -8.65 -6.20 5.36
N TYR A 401 -8.93 -6.46 6.64
CA TYR A 401 -9.30 -5.41 7.61
C TYR A 401 -8.20 -5.07 8.61
N ASP A 402 -7.35 -6.02 9.01
CA ASP A 402 -6.25 -5.79 9.95
C ASP A 402 -4.90 -5.64 9.22
N GLY A 403 -4.76 -6.23 8.02
CA GLY A 403 -3.54 -6.17 7.22
C GLY A 403 -2.43 -7.10 7.73
N GLU A 404 -2.79 -8.05 8.60
CA GLU A 404 -1.89 -9.06 9.16
C GLU A 404 -2.17 -10.42 8.53
N LEU A 405 -1.11 -11.17 8.22
CA LEU A 405 -1.18 -12.54 7.74
C LEU A 405 -0.94 -13.49 8.91
N SER A 406 -2.00 -14.11 9.42
CA SER A 406 -1.90 -15.18 10.43
C SER A 406 -2.07 -16.54 9.75
N ASP A 407 -1.04 -17.00 9.05
CA ASP A 407 -1.04 -18.31 8.38
C ASP A 407 0.14 -19.20 8.85
N PRO A 408 -0.03 -19.95 9.96
CA PRO A 408 1.01 -20.83 10.48
C PRO A 408 1.38 -22.02 9.58
N PHE A 409 0.52 -22.37 8.60
CA PHE A 409 0.63 -23.60 7.81
C PHE A 409 0.81 -23.37 6.31
N GLY A 410 0.79 -22.12 5.84
CA GLY A 410 0.96 -21.78 4.41
C GLY A 410 -0.23 -22.21 3.55
N GLU A 411 -1.44 -22.12 4.09
CA GLU A 411 -2.68 -22.55 3.44
C GLU A 411 -3.40 -21.43 2.69
N PHE A 412 -3.09 -20.18 3.03
CA PHE A 412 -3.66 -19.02 2.38
C PHE A 412 -2.96 -18.77 1.03
N PHE A 413 -3.67 -18.14 0.09
CA PHE A 413 -3.12 -17.87 -1.23
C PHE A 413 -2.12 -16.69 -1.24
N VAL A 414 -1.96 -15.98 -0.12
CA VAL A 414 -0.89 -15.01 0.09
C VAL A 414 0.17 -15.63 0.99
N SER A 415 1.40 -15.65 0.51
CA SER A 415 2.57 -16.16 1.24
C SER A 415 3.54 -15.03 1.56
N GLU A 416 4.12 -15.07 2.76
CA GLU A 416 5.23 -14.21 3.15
C GLU A 416 6.55 -14.86 2.72
N GLN A 417 7.45 -14.07 2.13
CA GLN A 417 8.82 -14.52 1.83
C GLN A 417 9.72 -14.32 3.04
N ASN A 418 10.47 -15.36 3.43
CA ASN A 418 11.46 -15.26 4.50
C ASN A 418 12.59 -14.29 4.11
N GLU A 419 13.10 -13.54 5.10
CA GLU A 419 14.18 -12.55 4.92
C GLU A 419 15.44 -13.15 4.28
N ASP A 420 15.72 -14.43 4.53
CA ASP A 420 16.88 -15.15 3.96
C ASP A 420 16.78 -15.33 2.42
N GLU A 421 15.57 -15.60 1.88
CA GLU A 421 15.36 -15.66 0.42
C GLU A 421 15.44 -14.26 -0.23
N MET A 422 15.09 -13.22 0.54
CA MET A 422 15.22 -11.82 0.14
C MET A 422 16.69 -11.38 0.01
N MET A 423 17.58 -11.92 0.85
CA MET A 423 19.02 -11.66 0.77
C MET A 423 19.68 -12.40 -0.42
N ASP A 424 19.28 -13.65 -0.68
CA ASP A 424 19.84 -14.47 -1.77
C ASP A 424 19.42 -13.98 -3.17
N LEU A 425 18.21 -13.41 -3.32
CA LEU A 425 17.74 -12.87 -4.60
C LEU A 425 18.33 -11.50 -4.94
N ASN A 426 18.70 -10.69 -3.94
CA ASN A 426 19.14 -9.32 -4.15
C ASN A 426 20.63 -9.18 -4.51
N GLY A 427 21.46 -10.18 -4.20
CA GLY A 427 22.91 -10.11 -4.43
C GLY A 427 23.56 -8.86 -3.81
N ASP A 428 24.85 -8.64 -4.08
CA ASP A 428 25.64 -7.47 -3.60
C ASP A 428 25.11 -6.10 -4.07
N GLN A 429 23.99 -6.07 -4.82
CA GLN A 429 23.26 -4.86 -5.15
C GLN A 429 22.14 -4.65 -4.15
N GLY A 430 22.50 -4.19 -2.95
CA GLY A 430 21.53 -3.83 -1.92
C GLY A 430 20.42 -2.93 -2.45
N LYS A 431 19.26 -3.53 -2.76
CA LYS A 431 17.95 -2.88 -2.68
C LYS A 431 17.57 -2.74 -1.20
N GLY A 432 18.48 -2.17 -0.39
CA GLY A 432 18.22 -1.88 1.00
C GLY A 432 17.30 -0.67 1.07
N GLY A 433 16.00 -0.91 1.18
CA GLY A 433 14.99 0.14 1.24
C GLY A 433 13.57 -0.42 1.27
N ALA A 434 12.60 0.44 1.59
CA ALA A 434 11.17 0.10 1.68
C ALA A 434 10.58 -0.45 0.35
N THR A 435 11.31 -0.30 -0.75
CA THR A 435 11.00 -0.90 -2.06
C THR A 435 11.10 -2.42 -2.08
N SER A 436 12.13 -3.02 -1.46
CA SER A 436 12.20 -4.49 -1.31
C SER A 436 11.11 -4.98 -0.36
N VAL A 437 10.75 -4.16 0.63
CA VAL A 437 9.61 -4.42 1.53
C VAL A 437 8.26 -4.45 0.80
N TRP A 438 8.07 -3.61 -0.22
CA TRP A 438 6.82 -3.55 -0.99
C TRP A 438 6.76 -4.61 -2.11
N GLU A 439 7.84 -4.90 -2.84
CA GLU A 439 7.80 -5.86 -3.95
C GLU A 439 8.02 -7.32 -3.51
N ASP A 440 8.89 -7.56 -2.54
CA ASP A 440 9.43 -8.90 -2.27
C ASP A 440 8.78 -9.60 -1.07
N LYS A 441 8.09 -8.88 -0.17
CA LYS A 441 7.54 -9.48 1.06
C LYS A 441 6.38 -10.45 0.84
N TYR A 442 5.46 -10.11 -0.04
CA TYR A 442 4.23 -10.87 -0.23
C TYR A 442 4.14 -11.41 -1.65
N LYS A 443 3.88 -12.71 -1.79
CA LYS A 443 3.65 -13.37 -3.08
C LYS A 443 2.30 -14.06 -3.12
N LEU A 444 1.64 -13.93 -4.27
CA LEU A 444 0.41 -14.64 -4.59
C LEU A 444 0.76 -16.06 -5.07
N ASN A 445 0.18 -17.09 -4.43
CA ASN A 445 0.31 -18.48 -4.84
C ASN A 445 -0.97 -18.94 -5.55
N ASP A 446 -0.95 -18.91 -6.89
CA ASP A 446 -2.09 -19.26 -7.74
C ASP A 446 -2.65 -20.68 -7.47
N LYS A 447 -1.82 -21.60 -6.97
CA LYS A 447 -2.23 -22.99 -6.69
C LYS A 447 -3.10 -23.14 -5.44
N MET A 448 -3.10 -22.13 -4.56
CA MET A 448 -3.86 -22.11 -3.32
C MET A 448 -5.11 -21.24 -3.41
N VAL A 449 -5.38 -20.61 -4.57
CA VAL A 449 -6.61 -19.84 -4.80
C VAL A 449 -7.78 -20.82 -4.92
N PRO A 450 -8.79 -20.74 -4.03
CA PRO A 450 -9.96 -21.61 -4.11
C PRO A 450 -10.82 -21.29 -5.33
N THR A 451 -11.45 -22.29 -5.97
CA THR A 451 -12.36 -22.06 -7.11
C THR A 451 -13.60 -21.21 -6.77
N ILE A 452 -13.87 -20.99 -5.49
CA ILE A 452 -14.93 -20.10 -4.99
C ILE A 452 -14.60 -18.63 -5.29
N VAL A 453 -13.31 -18.32 -5.42
CA VAL A 453 -12.78 -16.96 -5.56
C VAL A 453 -12.27 -16.76 -6.98
N ALA A 454 -12.71 -15.69 -7.63
CA ALA A 454 -12.17 -15.30 -8.94
C ALA A 454 -10.75 -14.73 -8.82
N ASP A 455 -9.93 -14.92 -9.85
CA ASP A 455 -8.54 -14.43 -9.87
C ASP A 455 -8.45 -12.91 -9.68
N ASP A 456 -9.38 -12.14 -10.25
CA ASP A 456 -9.44 -10.69 -10.08
C ASP A 456 -9.74 -10.28 -8.64
N PHE A 457 -10.60 -11.05 -7.95
CA PHE A 457 -10.89 -10.83 -6.54
C PHE A 457 -9.66 -11.16 -5.68
N ALA A 458 -8.96 -12.26 -5.97
CA ALA A 458 -7.75 -12.64 -5.26
C ALA A 458 -6.66 -11.55 -5.39
N ARG A 459 -6.49 -10.97 -6.60
CA ARG A 459 -5.61 -9.83 -6.83
C ARG A 459 -6.03 -8.61 -6.00
N ARG A 460 -7.32 -8.24 -5.99
CA ARG A 460 -7.81 -7.11 -5.18
C ARG A 460 -7.52 -7.33 -3.69
N VAL A 461 -7.84 -8.50 -3.15
CA VAL A 461 -7.58 -8.84 -1.75
C VAL A 461 -6.08 -8.76 -1.42
N PHE A 462 -5.23 -9.27 -2.31
CA PHE A 462 -3.77 -9.17 -2.17
C PHE A 462 -3.33 -7.70 -2.08
N LEU A 463 -3.81 -6.83 -2.97
CA LEU A 463 -3.47 -5.40 -2.94
C LEU A 463 -3.99 -4.70 -1.68
N ILE A 464 -5.18 -5.05 -1.17
CA ILE A 464 -5.74 -4.44 0.05
C ILE A 464 -4.83 -4.70 1.24
N GLY A 465 -4.55 -5.97 1.55
CA GLY A 465 -3.75 -6.30 2.74
C GLY A 465 -2.32 -5.78 2.63
N LYS A 466 -1.72 -5.82 1.42
CA LYS A 466 -0.42 -5.19 1.14
C LYS A 466 -0.43 -3.69 1.45
N THR A 467 -1.47 -2.98 0.99
CA THR A 467 -1.65 -1.54 1.22
C THR A 467 -1.87 -1.23 2.69
N LEU A 468 -2.68 -2.04 3.38
CA LEU A 468 -3.03 -1.83 4.78
C LEU A 468 -1.84 -2.06 5.70
N ASN A 469 -1.05 -3.10 5.43
CA ASN A 469 0.24 -3.33 6.09
C ASN A 469 1.19 -2.14 5.90
N PHE A 470 1.27 -1.61 4.67
CA PHE A 470 2.07 -0.42 4.39
C PHE A 470 1.56 0.83 5.13
N ILE A 471 0.25 1.03 5.26
CA ILE A 471 -0.31 2.13 6.06
C ILE A 471 0.08 1.97 7.54
N ARG A 472 0.07 0.75 8.06
CA ARG A 472 0.36 0.46 9.46
C ARG A 472 1.84 0.65 9.81
N TYR A 473 2.74 0.00 9.08
CA TYR A 473 4.18 0.00 9.39
C TYR A 473 4.96 1.04 8.58
N GLY A 474 4.58 1.29 7.33
CA GLY A 474 5.25 2.26 6.45
C GLY A 474 4.85 3.71 6.73
N CYS A 475 3.54 3.96 6.90
CA CYS A 475 3.03 5.31 7.17
C CYS A 475 2.86 5.62 8.67
N GLY A 476 2.98 4.63 9.55
CA GLY A 476 2.83 4.79 10.99
C GLY A 476 1.42 5.16 11.46
N ASP A 477 0.38 4.86 10.67
CA ASP A 477 -1.02 5.20 10.97
C ASP A 477 -1.82 3.99 11.46
N ALA A 478 -1.27 3.27 12.45
CA ALA A 478 -1.88 2.07 13.02
C ALA A 478 -3.25 2.34 13.67
N ASN A 479 -3.41 3.50 14.31
CA ASN A 479 -4.67 3.88 14.97
C ASN A 479 -5.85 3.94 14.00
N TRP A 480 -5.62 4.43 12.78
CA TRP A 480 -6.66 4.48 11.76
C TRP A 480 -7.06 3.07 11.31
N VAL A 481 -6.08 2.17 11.11
CA VAL A 481 -6.33 0.77 10.76
C VAL A 481 -7.15 0.08 11.84
N ASP A 482 -6.83 0.31 13.11
CA ASP A 482 -7.58 -0.28 14.24
C ASP A 482 -9.02 0.24 14.33
N THR A 483 -9.26 1.53 14.06
CA THR A 483 -10.63 2.08 13.97
C THR A 483 -11.38 1.52 12.77
N TYR A 484 -10.71 1.42 11.62
CA TYR A 484 -11.28 0.88 10.39
C TYR A 484 -11.67 -0.58 10.55
N SER A 485 -10.80 -1.40 11.15
CA SER A 485 -11.09 -2.80 11.47
C SER A 485 -12.32 -2.93 12.38
N LYS A 486 -12.42 -2.11 13.43
CA LYS A 486 -13.58 -2.14 14.35
C LYS A 486 -14.90 -1.74 13.68
N GLU A 487 -14.87 -0.79 12.75
CA GLU A 487 -16.07 -0.32 12.04
C GLU A 487 -16.48 -1.25 10.89
N ALA A 488 -15.52 -1.84 10.19
CA ALA A 488 -15.74 -2.61 8.97
C ALA A 488 -15.78 -4.12 9.18
N SER A 489 -15.32 -4.64 10.33
CA SER A 489 -15.30 -6.08 10.62
C SER A 489 -16.71 -6.66 10.70
N LYS A 490 -17.11 -7.34 9.62
CA LYS A 490 -18.26 -8.25 9.58
C LYS A 490 -17.74 -9.68 9.54
N GLU A 491 -18.44 -10.59 10.20
CA GLU A 491 -18.17 -12.02 10.05
C GLU A 491 -18.54 -12.46 8.63
N LEU A 492 -17.53 -12.94 7.89
CA LEU A 492 -17.69 -13.38 6.50
C LEU A 492 -18.12 -14.84 6.49
N HIS A 493 -19.25 -15.12 5.83
CA HIS A 493 -19.83 -16.46 5.75
C HIS A 493 -19.90 -16.97 4.31
N TYR A 494 -19.78 -18.28 4.14
CA TYR A 494 -20.01 -18.94 2.85
C TYR A 494 -21.49 -18.80 2.41
N GLY A 495 -21.71 -18.39 1.17
CA GLY A 495 -23.04 -18.12 0.59
C GLY A 495 -23.32 -16.65 0.28
N ASP A 496 -22.55 -15.73 0.87
CA ASP A 496 -22.66 -14.28 0.67
C ASP A 496 -21.59 -13.73 -0.30
N THR A 497 -21.27 -14.44 -1.37
CA THR A 497 -20.17 -14.06 -2.29
C THR A 497 -20.36 -12.70 -2.97
N ALA A 498 -21.61 -12.33 -3.32
CA ALA A 498 -21.92 -11.04 -3.93
C ALA A 498 -21.80 -9.85 -2.95
N ASN A 499 -22.24 -10.06 -1.70
CA ASN A 499 -22.10 -9.09 -0.63
C ASN A 499 -20.62 -8.92 -0.24
N LEU A 500 -19.87 -10.02 -0.24
CA LEU A 500 -18.44 -10.06 -0.01
C LEU A 500 -17.66 -9.27 -1.08
N GLU A 501 -17.97 -9.48 -2.37
CA GLU A 501 -17.31 -8.73 -3.46
C GLU A 501 -17.57 -7.23 -3.38
N THR A 502 -18.80 -6.84 -3.05
CA THR A 502 -19.16 -5.42 -2.89
C THR A 502 -18.45 -4.82 -1.67
N SER A 503 -18.48 -5.49 -0.52
CA SER A 503 -17.82 -5.03 0.70
C SER A 503 -16.30 -4.91 0.53
N ILE A 504 -15.67 -5.82 -0.21
CA ILE A 504 -14.24 -5.77 -0.51
C ILE A 504 -13.92 -4.70 -1.54
N GLY A 505 -14.80 -4.49 -2.52
CA GLY A 505 -14.69 -3.36 -3.46
C GLY A 505 -14.75 -2.00 -2.75
N ASP A 506 -15.64 -1.86 -1.77
CA ASP A 506 -15.72 -0.66 -0.93
C ASP A 506 -14.48 -0.52 -0.04
N ALA A 507 -14.04 -1.61 0.60
CA ALA A 507 -12.83 -1.63 1.41
C ALA A 507 -11.58 -1.24 0.60
N TYR A 508 -11.47 -1.74 -0.63
CA TYR A 508 -10.41 -1.39 -1.56
C TYR A 508 -10.40 0.11 -1.88
N LYS A 509 -11.57 0.67 -2.23
CA LYS A 509 -11.69 2.11 -2.54
C LYS A 509 -11.34 2.96 -1.33
N THR A 510 -11.85 2.63 -0.14
CA THR A 510 -11.58 3.38 1.09
C THR A 510 -10.11 3.32 1.48
N THR A 511 -9.51 2.13 1.47
CA THR A 511 -8.10 1.94 1.84
C THR A 511 -7.16 2.63 0.86
N MET A 512 -7.44 2.54 -0.44
CA MET A 512 -6.63 3.20 -1.48
C MET A 512 -6.78 4.73 -1.43
N ALA A 513 -8.01 5.24 -1.25
CA ALA A 513 -8.24 6.68 -1.10
C ALA A 513 -7.51 7.23 0.13
N ARG A 514 -7.53 6.49 1.25
CA ARG A 514 -6.79 6.84 2.46
C ARG A 514 -5.28 6.84 2.21
N LEU A 515 -4.74 5.84 1.51
CA LEU A 515 -3.32 5.81 1.16
C LEU A 515 -2.93 7.07 0.35
N ILE A 516 -3.71 7.41 -0.67
CA ILE A 516 -3.45 8.59 -1.51
C ILE A 516 -3.53 9.88 -0.68
N GLU A 517 -4.51 9.97 0.23
CA GLU A 517 -4.63 11.09 1.16
C GLU A 517 -3.40 11.21 2.08
N LEU A 518 -2.92 10.08 2.64
CA LEU A 518 -1.71 10.06 3.48
C LEU A 518 -0.47 10.45 2.68
N MET A 519 -0.31 9.92 1.47
CA MET A 519 0.80 10.25 0.58
C MET A 519 0.78 11.71 0.13
N GLY A 520 -0.41 12.28 -0.11
CA GLY A 520 -0.60 13.67 -0.49
C GLY A 520 -0.44 14.66 0.67
N ASN A 521 -1.07 14.39 1.80
CA ASN A 521 -1.15 15.33 2.93
C ASN A 521 0.01 15.17 3.91
N LYS A 522 0.23 13.95 4.43
CA LYS A 522 1.28 13.70 5.44
C LYS A 522 2.67 13.67 4.82
N PHE A 523 2.82 12.95 3.69
CA PHE A 523 4.12 12.76 3.05
C PHE A 523 4.38 13.70 1.88
N LYS A 524 3.44 14.57 1.50
CA LYS A 524 3.61 15.59 0.45
C LYS A 524 4.34 15.07 -0.79
N LEU A 525 3.92 13.88 -1.26
CA LEU A 525 4.58 13.20 -2.37
C LEU A 525 4.69 14.09 -3.61
N PHE A 526 3.64 14.85 -3.90
CA PHE A 526 3.63 15.75 -5.05
C PHE A 526 4.70 16.84 -4.93
N ASP A 527 4.90 17.39 -3.72
CA ASP A 527 5.94 18.39 -3.46
C ASP A 527 7.33 17.77 -3.61
N HIS A 528 7.53 16.51 -3.18
CA HIS A 528 8.79 15.80 -3.37
C HIS A 528 9.09 15.50 -4.84
N LEU A 529 8.10 15.05 -5.62
CA LEU A 529 8.26 14.84 -7.06
C LEU A 529 8.51 16.16 -7.81
N GLN A 530 7.83 17.23 -7.39
CA GLN A 530 8.06 18.57 -7.92
C GLN A 530 9.46 19.07 -7.56
N ALA A 531 9.93 18.83 -6.34
CA ALA A 531 11.29 19.15 -5.92
C ALA A 531 12.34 18.38 -6.74
N LEU A 532 12.13 17.09 -6.99
CA LEU A 532 12.99 16.30 -7.88
C LEU A 532 13.06 16.92 -9.28
N LYS A 533 11.93 17.36 -9.83
CA LYS A 533 11.91 18.10 -11.11
C LYS A 533 12.66 19.44 -11.01
N SER A 534 12.40 20.24 -9.98
CA SER A 534 13.00 21.56 -9.81
C SER A 534 14.52 21.50 -9.65
N TYR A 535 15.03 20.59 -8.82
CA TYR A 535 16.45 20.49 -8.46
C TYR A 535 17.23 19.47 -9.30
N MET A 536 16.75 18.23 -9.42
CA MET A 536 17.48 17.17 -10.14
C MET A 536 17.34 17.26 -11.66
N LEU A 537 16.23 17.82 -12.16
CA LEU A 537 16.02 18.04 -13.61
C LEU A 537 16.24 19.50 -14.04
N LEU A 538 16.75 20.35 -13.14
CA LEU A 538 17.07 21.76 -13.40
C LEU A 538 15.86 22.59 -13.86
N GLY A 539 14.65 22.27 -13.37
CA GLY A 539 13.45 23.07 -13.64
C GLY A 539 13.49 24.48 -13.03
N ALA A 540 14.14 24.64 -11.87
CA ALA A 540 14.30 25.93 -11.20
C ALA A 540 15.55 26.66 -11.73
N GLY A 541 15.37 27.38 -12.85
CA GLY A 541 16.47 28.06 -13.54
C GLY A 541 17.14 29.18 -12.74
N ASP A 542 16.41 29.86 -11.85
CA ASP A 542 16.92 30.91 -10.97
C ASP A 542 17.87 30.36 -9.90
N PHE A 543 17.45 29.30 -9.21
CA PHE A 543 18.27 28.58 -8.24
C PHE A 543 19.56 28.06 -8.88
N ILE A 544 19.45 27.38 -10.03
CA ILE A 544 20.63 26.85 -10.71
C ILE A 544 21.57 27.96 -11.20
N ALA A 545 21.06 29.11 -11.65
CA ALA A 545 21.90 30.24 -12.05
C ALA A 545 22.74 30.78 -10.89
N VAL A 546 22.12 30.99 -9.72
CA VAL A 546 22.81 31.46 -8.51
C VAL A 546 23.77 30.40 -7.97
N LEU A 547 23.37 29.12 -8.02
CA LEU A 547 24.21 27.99 -7.63
C LEU A 547 25.45 27.89 -8.53
N MET A 548 25.28 28.03 -9.85
CA MET A 548 26.39 28.02 -10.81
C MET A 548 27.37 29.17 -10.57
N GLU A 549 26.87 30.38 -10.32
CA GLU A 549 27.72 31.56 -10.08
C GLU A 549 28.54 31.44 -8.79
N SER A 550 27.92 30.94 -7.71
CA SER A 550 28.59 30.72 -6.43
C SER A 550 29.57 29.53 -6.44
N LEU A 551 29.23 28.45 -7.17
CA LEU A 551 30.08 27.26 -7.27
C LEU A 551 31.22 27.40 -8.28
N ALA A 552 31.10 28.25 -9.31
CA ALA A 552 32.09 28.31 -10.40
C ALA A 552 33.53 28.49 -9.90
N SER A 553 33.73 29.43 -8.96
CA SER A 553 35.05 29.73 -8.39
C SER A 553 35.67 28.56 -7.61
N ASN A 554 34.83 27.69 -7.05
CA ASN A 554 35.25 26.53 -6.27
C ASN A 554 35.45 25.29 -7.16
N LEU A 555 34.62 25.12 -8.20
CA LEU A 555 34.65 23.99 -9.13
C LEU A 555 35.75 24.09 -10.20
N ASP A 556 36.28 25.29 -10.46
CA ASP A 556 37.48 25.49 -11.30
C ASP A 556 38.76 24.94 -10.64
N ARG A 557 38.74 24.71 -9.32
CA ARG A 557 39.85 24.09 -8.58
C ARG A 557 39.77 22.56 -8.69
N PRO A 558 40.91 21.84 -8.58
CA PRO A 558 40.89 20.38 -8.60
C PRO A 558 40.11 19.84 -7.40
N ALA A 559 39.36 18.75 -7.62
CA ALA A 559 38.41 18.18 -6.66
C ALA A 559 39.02 17.87 -5.28
N ASN A 560 40.32 17.51 -5.22
CA ASN A 560 41.05 17.22 -3.97
C ASN A 560 41.10 18.41 -2.99
N THR A 561 40.94 19.64 -3.48
CA THR A 561 41.00 20.86 -2.65
C THR A 561 39.64 21.32 -2.16
N GLN A 562 38.57 20.65 -2.58
CA GLN A 562 37.21 21.07 -2.29
C GLN A 562 36.61 20.16 -1.22
N TYR A 563 36.10 20.78 -0.17
CA TYR A 563 35.48 20.06 0.93
C TYR A 563 33.95 20.14 0.86
N ARG A 564 33.28 19.08 1.34
CA ARG A 564 31.83 18.98 1.38
C ARG A 564 31.16 20.14 2.13
N HIS A 565 31.69 20.56 3.27
CA HIS A 565 31.13 21.66 4.05
C HIS A 565 31.11 22.98 3.26
N THR A 566 32.12 23.24 2.42
CA THR A 566 32.16 24.42 1.56
C THR A 566 31.07 24.35 0.50
N LEU A 567 30.86 23.19 -0.12
CA LEU A 567 29.77 22.98 -1.08
C LEU A 567 28.40 23.17 -0.45
N THR A 568 28.16 22.59 0.74
CA THR A 568 26.90 22.76 1.46
C THR A 568 26.66 24.23 1.82
N ALA A 569 27.69 24.97 2.24
CA ALA A 569 27.56 26.39 2.53
C ALA A 569 27.18 27.21 1.28
N GLN A 570 27.77 26.91 0.12
CA GLN A 570 27.42 27.56 -1.14
C GLN A 570 26.02 27.16 -1.64
N LEU A 571 25.62 25.90 -1.42
CA LEU A 571 24.28 25.42 -1.70
C LEU A 571 23.25 26.17 -0.86
N GLU A 572 23.45 26.29 0.45
CA GLU A 572 22.55 27.06 1.31
C GLU A 572 22.51 28.55 0.94
N HIS A 573 23.64 29.13 0.54
CA HIS A 573 23.70 30.50 0.02
C HIS A 573 22.84 30.65 -1.24
N ALA A 574 22.91 29.69 -2.17
CA ALA A 574 22.09 29.69 -3.38
C ALA A 574 20.60 29.50 -3.07
N VAL A 575 20.24 28.67 -2.08
CA VAL A 575 18.85 28.51 -1.62
C VAL A 575 18.30 29.83 -1.06
N ARG A 576 19.07 30.53 -0.22
CA ARG A 576 18.64 31.81 0.39
C ARG A 576 18.51 32.95 -0.63
N ASN A 577 19.32 32.93 -1.69
CA ASN A 577 19.35 33.98 -2.70
C ASN A 577 18.43 33.70 -3.91
N SER A 578 17.62 32.64 -3.88
CA SER A 578 16.71 32.27 -4.96
C SER A 578 15.28 32.07 -4.45
N ASN A 579 14.32 31.86 -5.35
CA ASN A 579 12.93 31.60 -4.95
C ASN A 579 12.76 30.24 -4.25
N ALA A 580 13.79 29.40 -4.25
CA ALA A 580 13.84 28.15 -3.48
C ALA A 580 13.63 28.35 -1.97
N GLN A 581 13.82 29.56 -1.43
CA GLN A 581 13.53 29.87 -0.03
C GLN A 581 12.07 29.66 0.37
N TYR A 582 11.14 29.70 -0.60
CA TYR A 582 9.70 29.53 -0.37
C TYR A 582 9.26 28.07 -0.42
N ASP A 583 10.15 27.13 -0.77
CA ASP A 583 9.84 25.71 -0.75
C ASP A 583 9.71 25.20 0.69
N THR A 584 9.02 24.07 0.85
CA THR A 584 8.82 23.45 2.16
C THR A 584 10.15 23.07 2.80
N ALA A 585 10.27 23.31 4.11
CA ALA A 585 11.50 23.02 4.86
C ALA A 585 11.95 21.56 4.76
N ASP A 586 11.00 20.63 4.56
CA ASP A 586 11.27 19.20 4.39
C ASP A 586 12.00 18.90 3.07
N VAL A 587 11.70 19.65 2.00
CA VAL A 587 12.41 19.54 0.72
C VAL A 587 13.84 20.03 0.84
N LEU A 588 14.05 21.16 1.52
CA LEU A 588 15.38 21.77 1.67
C LEU A 588 16.31 20.95 2.55
N ARG A 589 15.80 20.33 3.63
CA ARG A 589 16.58 19.43 4.50
C ARG A 589 17.08 18.17 3.77
N ARG A 590 16.37 17.78 2.72
CA ARG A 590 16.65 16.59 1.91
C ARG A 590 17.58 16.85 0.74
N LEU A 591 17.74 18.11 0.35
CA LEU A 591 18.66 18.53 -0.68
C LEU A 591 20.08 18.61 -0.12
N ASP A 592 20.98 17.82 -0.69
CA ASP A 592 22.36 17.74 -0.23
C ASP A 592 23.33 17.80 -1.41
N SER A 593 24.56 18.24 -1.15
CA SER A 593 25.63 18.25 -2.16
C SER A 593 26.57 17.08 -1.93
N ARG A 594 26.75 16.26 -2.97
CA ARG A 594 27.63 15.09 -2.94
C ARG A 594 28.72 15.22 -3.98
N MET A 595 29.92 14.80 -3.60
CA MET A 595 31.01 14.56 -4.54
C MET A 595 31.03 13.07 -4.88
N LEU A 596 31.12 12.75 -6.17
CA LEU A 596 31.40 11.38 -6.61
C LEU A 596 32.80 10.95 -6.14
N GLU A 597 32.98 9.65 -5.88
CA GLU A 597 34.28 9.11 -5.48
C GLU A 597 35.30 9.33 -6.61
N LEU A 598 36.42 9.96 -6.26
CA LEU A 598 37.33 10.59 -7.21
C LEU A 598 38.09 9.55 -8.03
N SER A 599 38.13 9.74 -9.34
CA SER A 599 39.29 9.30 -10.13
C SER A 599 40.34 10.43 -10.12
N HIS A 600 41.62 10.08 -10.02
CA HIS A 600 42.69 11.07 -9.79
C HIS A 600 42.78 12.06 -10.96
N GLY A 601 42.64 13.37 -10.68
CA GLY A 601 42.93 14.46 -11.64
C GLY A 601 41.73 15.11 -12.32
N GLU A 602 40.49 14.76 -11.94
CA GLU A 602 39.29 15.38 -12.50
C GLU A 602 39.00 16.78 -11.92
N ILE A 603 38.46 17.66 -12.78
CA ILE A 603 38.05 19.02 -12.42
C ILE A 603 36.79 18.94 -11.54
N GLY A 604 36.66 19.79 -10.52
CA GLY A 604 35.51 19.77 -9.59
C GLY A 604 34.14 19.79 -10.29
N TRP A 605 34.06 20.43 -11.46
CA TRP A 605 32.88 20.47 -12.33
C TRP A 605 32.28 19.11 -12.72
N ASP A 606 33.11 18.08 -12.90
CA ASP A 606 32.64 16.76 -13.35
C ASP A 606 32.34 15.81 -12.17
N VAL A 607 32.81 16.17 -10.97
CA VAL A 607 32.67 15.39 -9.72
C VAL A 607 31.49 15.88 -8.87
N PHE A 608 31.08 17.14 -9.04
CA PHE A 608 29.98 17.74 -8.31
C PHE A 608 28.62 17.14 -8.71
N THR A 609 27.84 16.72 -7.70
CA THR A 609 26.47 16.22 -7.88
C THR A 609 25.54 16.75 -6.79
N LEU A 610 24.29 16.98 -7.16
CA LEU A 610 23.21 17.20 -6.19
C LEU A 610 22.56 15.85 -5.90
N GLU A 611 22.30 15.58 -4.62
CA GLU A 611 21.63 14.38 -4.14
C GLU A 611 20.37 14.80 -3.40
N TYR A 612 19.23 14.24 -3.81
CA TYR A 612 17.97 14.41 -3.11
C TYR A 612 17.71 13.15 -2.27
N LYS A 613 17.85 13.27 -0.96
CA LYS A 613 17.65 12.14 -0.03
C LYS A 613 16.16 11.95 0.21
N ILE A 614 15.67 10.76 -0.11
CA ILE A 614 14.28 10.39 0.08
C ILE A 614 14.22 9.43 1.25
N ASP A 615 13.46 9.80 2.28
CA ASP A 615 13.23 8.95 3.43
C ASP A 615 12.03 8.02 3.18
N ALA A 616 11.97 6.92 3.93
CA ALA A 616 10.77 6.12 4.02
C ALA A 616 9.60 6.99 4.52
N PRO A 617 8.37 6.88 3.97
CA PRO A 617 7.87 5.86 3.04
C PRO A 617 7.87 6.24 1.54
N VAL A 618 8.34 7.43 1.17
CA VAL A 618 8.32 7.93 -0.23
C VAL A 618 9.28 7.14 -1.14
N ASP A 619 10.30 6.50 -0.56
CA ASP A 619 11.24 5.60 -1.25
C ASP A 619 10.53 4.47 -2.02
N VAL A 620 9.35 4.01 -1.58
CA VAL A 620 8.60 2.96 -2.30
C VAL A 620 8.25 3.38 -3.73
N ILE A 621 7.90 4.65 -3.92
CA ILE A 621 7.53 5.19 -5.23
C ILE A 621 8.77 5.63 -6.00
N VAL A 622 9.65 6.38 -5.33
CA VAL A 622 10.92 6.81 -5.90
C VAL A 622 11.99 5.79 -5.57
N THR A 623 12.00 4.72 -6.35
CA THR A 623 12.89 3.60 -6.11
C THR A 623 14.37 4.01 -6.11
N PRO A 624 15.26 3.27 -5.41
CA PRO A 624 16.70 3.49 -5.48
C PRO A 624 17.25 3.41 -6.91
N TYR A 625 16.63 2.60 -7.77
CA TYR A 625 16.91 2.58 -9.20
C TYR A 625 16.54 3.92 -9.84
N GLY A 626 15.36 4.46 -9.55
CA GLY A 626 14.92 5.76 -10.03
C GLY A 626 15.86 6.90 -9.64
N SER A 627 16.31 6.94 -8.38
CA SER A 627 17.30 7.93 -7.90
C SER A 627 18.62 7.86 -8.67
N LYS A 628 19.12 6.65 -9.00
CA LYS A 628 20.30 6.48 -9.87
C LYS A 628 20.07 7.01 -11.29
N GLN A 629 18.85 6.85 -11.84
CA GLN A 629 18.53 7.41 -13.15
C GLN A 629 18.44 8.93 -13.11
N TYR A 630 17.84 9.53 -12.08
CA TYR A 630 17.86 10.98 -11.89
C TYR A 630 19.28 11.52 -11.80
N LEU A 631 20.18 10.85 -11.06
CA LEU A 631 21.59 11.24 -10.97
C LEU A 631 22.27 11.23 -12.36
N LYS A 632 22.02 10.20 -13.18
CA LYS A 632 22.56 10.13 -14.54
C LYS A 632 22.06 11.28 -15.41
N VAL A 633 20.77 11.58 -15.35
CA VAL A 633 20.14 12.69 -16.09
C VAL A 633 20.70 14.03 -15.60
N PHE A 634 20.83 14.21 -14.28
CA PHE A 634 21.41 15.41 -13.67
C PHE A 634 22.84 15.64 -14.17
N ASN A 635 23.71 14.62 -14.12
CA ASN A 635 25.10 14.75 -14.57
C ASN A 635 25.20 15.17 -16.03
N PHE A 636 24.32 14.66 -16.87
CA PHE A 636 24.25 15.04 -18.27
C PHE A 636 23.79 16.48 -18.46
N LEU A 637 22.67 16.87 -17.82
CA LEU A 637 22.14 18.24 -17.86
C LEU A 637 23.15 19.24 -17.29
N TRP A 638 23.82 18.88 -16.20
CA TRP A 638 24.85 19.69 -15.56
C TRP A 638 26.02 19.98 -16.50
N ARG A 639 26.48 18.97 -17.27
CA ARG A 639 27.53 19.16 -18.29
C ARG A 639 27.08 20.11 -19.40
N VAL A 640 25.85 19.97 -19.89
CA VAL A 640 25.29 20.89 -20.89
C VAL A 640 25.19 22.31 -20.32
N LYS A 641 24.78 22.45 -19.05
CA LYS A 641 24.66 23.74 -18.37
C LYS A 641 26.01 24.40 -18.11
N ARG A 642 27.04 23.63 -17.78
CA ARG A 642 28.43 24.10 -17.68
C ARG A 642 28.91 24.74 -18.99
N VAL A 643 28.65 24.11 -20.13
CA VAL A 643 29.05 24.65 -21.44
C VAL A 643 28.28 25.93 -21.77
N GLU A 644 26.97 25.98 -21.49
CA GLU A 644 26.18 27.20 -21.67
C GLU A 644 26.70 28.36 -20.82
N PHE A 645 26.98 28.13 -19.54
CA PHE A 645 27.54 29.14 -18.65
C PHE A 645 28.94 29.60 -19.08
N ALA A 646 29.81 28.67 -19.49
CA ALA A 646 31.15 28.99 -19.97
C ALA A 646 31.13 29.78 -21.29
N LEU A 647 30.29 29.39 -22.25
CA LEU A 647 30.13 30.12 -23.50
C LEU A 647 29.44 31.47 -23.28
N GLY A 648 28.42 31.55 -22.44
CA GLY A 648 27.70 32.77 -22.10
C GLY A 648 28.58 33.80 -21.39
N SER A 649 29.40 33.37 -20.44
CA SER A 649 30.38 34.24 -19.76
C SER A 649 31.46 34.75 -20.72
N THR A 650 31.97 33.88 -21.60
CA THR A 650 32.95 34.25 -22.63
C THR A 650 32.35 35.22 -23.65
N TRP A 651 31.13 34.97 -24.11
CA TRP A 651 30.39 35.86 -25.01
C TRP A 651 30.18 37.24 -24.39
N ARG A 652 29.75 37.30 -23.12
CA ARG A 652 29.59 38.56 -22.37
C ARG A 652 30.91 39.32 -22.30
N ARG A 653 32.01 38.65 -21.94
CA ARG A 653 33.36 39.24 -21.92
C ARG A 653 33.79 39.76 -23.29
N CYS A 654 33.52 39.01 -24.36
CA CYS A 654 33.85 39.40 -25.73
C CYS A 654 33.05 40.60 -26.23
N MET A 655 31.77 40.72 -25.83
CA MET A 655 30.90 41.83 -26.22
C MET A 655 31.15 43.09 -25.40
N THR A 656 31.39 42.97 -24.09
CA THR A 656 31.83 44.12 -23.27
C THR A 656 33.23 44.57 -23.71
N GLY A 657 34.14 43.63 -23.98
CA GLY A 657 35.48 43.91 -24.48
C GLY A 657 35.49 44.58 -25.86
N ALA A 658 34.49 44.31 -26.71
CA ALA A 658 34.34 44.96 -28.02
C ALA A 658 34.21 46.49 -27.93
N ARG A 659 33.60 46.99 -26.85
CA ARG A 659 33.39 48.44 -26.63
C ARG A 659 34.61 49.17 -26.08
N GLY A 660 35.62 48.46 -25.59
CA GLY A 660 36.82 49.05 -24.98
C GLY A 660 38.09 48.47 -25.60
N VAL A 661 38.73 47.55 -24.86
CA VAL A 661 40.01 46.91 -25.19
C VAL A 661 40.06 46.46 -26.65
N LEU A 662 39.10 45.66 -27.11
CA LEU A 662 39.16 45.05 -28.45
C LEU A 662 38.93 46.06 -29.58
N GLY A 663 38.21 47.16 -29.33
CA GLY A 663 38.00 48.23 -30.32
C GLY A 663 39.28 49.01 -30.64
N THR A 664 40.15 49.18 -29.65
CA THR A 664 41.44 49.88 -29.83
C THR A 664 42.53 49.03 -30.50
N VAL A 665 42.36 47.70 -30.53
CA VAL A 665 43.30 46.75 -31.13
C VAL A 665 42.70 46.08 -32.39
N ASP A 666 41.65 46.65 -32.97
CA ASP A 666 40.92 46.12 -34.13
C ASP A 666 41.81 45.92 -35.37
N ASP A 667 42.84 46.76 -35.53
CA ASP A 667 43.78 46.69 -36.65
C ASP A 667 44.54 45.34 -36.75
N LYS A 668 44.96 44.77 -35.60
CA LYS A 668 45.68 43.49 -35.56
C LYS A 668 44.75 42.27 -35.40
N PHE A 669 43.68 42.38 -34.60
CA PHE A 669 42.86 41.23 -34.19
C PHE A 669 41.43 41.25 -34.71
N GLY A 670 40.99 42.31 -35.38
CA GLY A 670 39.59 42.50 -35.77
C GLY A 670 39.02 41.38 -36.64
N LYS A 671 39.82 40.86 -37.58
CA LYS A 671 39.42 39.72 -38.43
C LYS A 671 39.26 38.43 -37.65
N ASP A 672 40.13 38.18 -36.67
CA ASP A 672 40.11 36.97 -35.85
C ASP A 672 38.92 37.00 -34.88
N TRP A 673 38.66 38.15 -34.27
CA TRP A 673 37.51 38.35 -33.39
C TRP A 673 36.17 38.19 -34.10
N LYS A 674 36.06 38.62 -35.37
CA LYS A 674 34.84 38.39 -36.17
C LYS A 674 34.59 36.90 -36.38
N LYS A 675 35.61 36.14 -36.81
CA LYS A 675 35.51 34.68 -36.98
C LYS A 675 35.19 33.99 -35.65
N ALA A 676 35.86 34.39 -34.57
CA ALA A 676 35.64 33.83 -33.25
C ALA A 676 34.20 34.03 -32.76
N ARG A 677 33.64 35.24 -32.97
CA ARG A 677 32.24 35.55 -32.63
C ARG A 677 31.23 34.75 -33.44
N CYS A 678 31.47 34.56 -34.74
CA CYS A 678 30.59 33.74 -35.58
C CYS A 678 30.52 32.29 -35.08
N ALA A 679 31.67 31.65 -34.85
CA ALA A 679 31.70 30.28 -34.34
C ALA A 679 31.18 30.15 -32.90
N MET A 680 31.40 31.15 -32.03
CA MET A 680 30.75 31.17 -30.70
C MET A 680 29.23 31.27 -30.80
N ALA A 681 28.71 32.12 -31.69
CA ALA A 681 27.27 32.26 -31.89
C ALA A 681 26.64 30.95 -32.39
N GLU A 682 27.34 30.23 -33.27
CA GLU A 682 26.96 28.90 -33.74
C GLU A 682 26.88 27.88 -32.59
N MET A 683 27.93 27.80 -31.75
CA MET A 683 27.97 26.90 -30.59
C MET A 683 26.89 27.24 -29.55
N VAL A 684 26.67 28.54 -29.28
CA VAL A 684 25.61 29.00 -28.35
C VAL A 684 24.24 28.65 -28.89
N HIS A 685 24.00 28.84 -30.19
CA HIS A 685 22.73 28.45 -30.82
C HIS A 685 22.48 26.95 -30.66
N PHE A 686 23.47 26.12 -30.95
CA PHE A 686 23.36 24.66 -30.78
C PHE A 686 23.02 24.27 -29.33
N VAL A 687 23.73 24.80 -28.34
CA VAL A 687 23.49 24.48 -26.92
C VAL A 687 22.09 24.92 -26.49
N ASN A 688 21.64 26.11 -26.93
CA ASN A 688 20.31 26.60 -26.61
C ASN A 688 19.20 25.73 -27.22
N GLN A 689 19.36 25.28 -28.47
CA GLN A 689 18.38 24.37 -29.10
C GLN A 689 18.35 23.01 -28.40
N LEU A 690 19.51 22.48 -28.04
CA LEU A 690 19.61 21.22 -27.31
C LEU A 690 18.95 21.32 -25.93
N GLN A 691 19.21 22.41 -25.19
CA GLN A 691 18.57 22.65 -23.89
C GLN A 691 17.05 22.79 -24.02
N HIS A 692 16.58 23.54 -25.03
CA HIS A 692 15.15 23.73 -25.26
C HIS A 692 14.44 22.39 -25.53
N TYR A 693 15.04 21.53 -26.36
CA TYR A 693 14.50 20.19 -26.60
C TYR A 693 14.42 19.36 -25.31
N ILE A 694 15.51 19.27 -24.54
CA ILE A 694 15.52 18.41 -23.35
C ILE A 694 14.54 18.92 -22.28
N LEU A 695 14.53 20.23 -22.01
CA LEU A 695 13.67 20.79 -20.96
C LEU A 695 12.19 20.81 -21.35
N PHE A 696 11.87 21.24 -22.57
CA PHE A 696 10.47 21.44 -22.98
C PHE A 696 9.87 20.18 -23.62
N GLU A 697 10.51 19.62 -24.65
CA GLU A 697 9.94 18.48 -25.38
C GLU A 697 10.03 17.17 -24.60
N VAL A 698 11.12 16.96 -23.86
CA VAL A 698 11.34 15.70 -23.13
C VAL A 698 10.80 15.77 -21.70
N ILE A 699 11.31 16.70 -20.89
CA ILE A 699 11.00 16.75 -19.45
C ILE A 699 9.59 17.26 -19.19
N GLU A 700 9.17 18.38 -19.77
CA GLU A 700 7.86 18.96 -19.50
C GLU A 700 6.72 18.08 -20.05
N SER A 701 6.86 17.58 -21.29
CA SER A 701 5.90 16.64 -21.88
C SER A 701 5.71 15.39 -21.00
N SER A 702 6.82 14.75 -20.61
CA SER A 702 6.77 13.55 -19.76
C SER A 702 6.21 13.85 -18.37
N TRP A 703 6.47 15.05 -17.83
CA TRP A 703 5.95 15.48 -16.53
C TRP A 703 4.43 15.67 -16.55
N ILE A 704 3.89 16.25 -17.62
CA ILE A 704 2.44 16.40 -17.80
C ILE A 704 1.77 15.02 -17.84
N ASP A 705 2.38 14.05 -18.52
CA ASP A 705 1.85 12.69 -18.57
C ASP A 705 1.89 11.99 -17.21
N LEU A 706 2.99 12.16 -16.45
CA LEU A 706 3.08 11.69 -15.06
C LEU A 706 2.00 12.34 -14.19
N GLN A 707 1.83 13.65 -14.26
CA GLN A 707 0.85 14.38 -13.47
C GLN A 707 -0.59 13.94 -13.79
N LYS A 708 -0.89 13.67 -15.07
CA LYS A 708 -2.19 13.10 -15.48
C LYS A 708 -2.38 11.69 -14.93
N ALA A 709 -1.34 10.87 -14.90
CA ALA A 709 -1.40 9.52 -14.35
C ALA A 709 -1.63 9.54 -12.82
N LEU A 710 -0.91 10.40 -12.10
CA LEU A 710 -1.01 10.52 -10.63
C LEU A 710 -2.34 11.12 -10.16
N LYS A 711 -2.99 11.99 -10.96
CA LYS A 711 -4.28 12.61 -10.61
C LYS A 711 -5.49 11.72 -10.90
N LYS A 712 -5.30 10.49 -11.41
CA LYS A 712 -6.42 9.57 -11.63
C LYS A 712 -6.96 9.06 -10.29
N PRO A 713 -8.28 9.21 -10.01
CA PRO A 713 -8.87 8.90 -8.71
C PRO A 713 -8.95 7.40 -8.37
N GLU A 714 -8.56 6.51 -9.30
CA GLU A 714 -8.50 5.06 -9.09
C GLU A 714 -7.06 4.49 -9.24
N SER A 715 -6.04 5.36 -9.22
CA SER A 715 -4.65 4.88 -9.36
C SER A 715 -4.23 4.12 -8.11
N THR A 716 -3.75 2.89 -8.30
CA THR A 716 -3.09 2.15 -7.22
C THR A 716 -1.69 2.69 -6.96
N LEU A 717 -1.10 2.31 -5.83
CA LEU A 717 0.32 2.60 -5.58
C LEU A 717 1.22 1.95 -6.64
N ASP A 718 0.87 0.72 -7.08
CA ASP A 718 1.59 0.01 -8.13
C ASP A 718 1.49 0.75 -9.48
N ASP A 719 0.32 1.29 -9.81
CA ASP A 719 0.15 2.15 -10.99
C ASP A 719 0.97 3.44 -10.89
N MET A 720 1.13 3.99 -9.69
CA MET A 720 1.95 5.17 -9.45
C MET A 720 3.45 4.87 -9.61
N ILE A 721 3.90 3.71 -9.11
CA ILE A 721 5.27 3.21 -9.30
C ILE A 721 5.55 2.99 -10.78
N ASP A 722 4.65 2.32 -11.51
CA ASP A 722 4.78 2.08 -12.94
C ASP A 722 4.72 3.38 -13.74
N ALA A 723 3.85 4.33 -13.38
CA ALA A 723 3.80 5.66 -13.99
C ALA A 723 5.13 6.42 -13.80
N HIS A 724 5.70 6.39 -12.60
CA HIS A 724 7.01 7.01 -12.32
C HIS A 724 8.16 6.30 -13.06
N ALA A 725 8.14 4.98 -13.14
CA ALA A 725 9.12 4.20 -13.91
C ALA A 725 9.02 4.52 -15.41
N LYS A 726 7.80 4.62 -15.97
CA LYS A 726 7.55 5.06 -17.35
C LYS A 726 8.03 6.48 -17.59
N TYR A 727 7.79 7.40 -16.65
CA TYR A 727 8.30 8.77 -16.71
C TYR A 727 9.82 8.81 -16.82
N LEU A 728 10.53 8.10 -15.94
CA LEU A 728 11.99 8.01 -15.97
C LEU A 728 12.54 7.32 -17.22
N ASN A 729 11.90 6.24 -17.67
CA ASN A 729 12.29 5.56 -18.89
C ASN A 729 12.08 6.44 -20.13
N ASN A 730 11.02 7.25 -20.15
CA ASN A 730 10.79 8.23 -21.21
C ASN A 730 11.86 9.33 -21.18
N ILE A 731 12.19 9.89 -20.01
CA ILE A 731 13.25 10.92 -19.90
C ILE A 731 14.60 10.36 -20.30
N THR A 732 14.96 9.16 -19.85
CA THR A 732 16.28 8.57 -20.19
C THR A 732 16.36 8.21 -21.66
N ARG A 733 15.31 7.58 -22.24
CA ARG A 733 15.28 7.22 -23.66
C ARG A 733 15.29 8.43 -24.57
N LYS A 734 14.43 9.41 -24.31
CA LYS A 734 14.28 10.62 -25.13
C LYS A 734 15.38 11.65 -24.86
N GLY A 735 15.90 11.70 -23.64
CA GLY A 735 17.03 12.57 -23.22
C GLY A 735 18.40 12.10 -23.72
N LEU A 736 18.45 11.28 -24.77
CA LEU A 736 19.67 10.76 -25.43
C LEU A 736 20.58 9.89 -24.54
N LEU A 737 20.13 9.54 -23.33
CA LEU A 737 20.87 8.77 -22.33
C LEU A 737 20.56 7.26 -22.40
N GLY A 738 19.49 6.88 -23.10
CA GLY A 738 19.10 5.50 -23.30
C GLY A 738 20.06 4.79 -24.25
N SER A 739 20.51 3.60 -23.86
CA SER A 739 21.36 2.72 -24.67
C SER A 739 20.62 2.20 -25.91
N GLN A 740 20.54 3.03 -26.95
CA GLN A 740 20.34 2.58 -28.32
C GLN A 740 21.70 2.14 -28.88
N SER A 741 21.71 1.33 -29.96
CA SER A 741 22.92 0.79 -30.59
C SER A 741 23.99 1.82 -31.06
N ILE A 742 23.73 3.12 -30.89
CA ILE A 742 24.57 4.26 -31.25
C ILE A 742 24.82 5.05 -29.96
N ASP A 743 26.09 5.29 -29.63
CA ASP A 743 26.52 6.06 -28.46
C ASP A 743 26.35 7.57 -28.70
N PHE A 744 25.11 8.06 -28.62
CA PHE A 744 24.79 9.49 -28.73
C PHE A 744 25.41 10.30 -27.58
N THR A 745 25.46 9.72 -26.38
CA THR A 745 26.07 10.34 -25.20
C THR A 745 27.55 10.63 -25.40
N GLY A 746 28.31 9.68 -25.97
CA GLY A 746 29.72 9.85 -26.25
C GLY A 746 29.98 10.92 -27.30
N GLN A 747 29.20 10.93 -28.40
CA GLN A 747 29.31 11.97 -29.43
C GLN A 747 29.03 13.36 -28.87
N LEU A 748 27.97 13.49 -28.07
CA LEU A 748 27.62 14.76 -27.45
C LEU A 748 28.65 15.20 -26.41
N HIS A 749 29.20 14.27 -25.63
CA HIS A 749 30.28 14.56 -24.69
C HIS A 749 31.55 15.07 -25.40
N GLU A 750 31.96 14.44 -26.50
CA GLU A 750 33.08 14.93 -27.31
C GLU A 750 32.81 16.32 -27.90
N LEU A 751 31.57 16.58 -28.33
CA LEU A 751 31.16 17.87 -28.86
C LEU A 751 31.17 18.97 -27.77
N LEU A 752 30.64 18.69 -26.58
CA LEU A 752 30.71 19.59 -25.41
C LEU A 752 32.16 19.86 -24.98
N LYS A 753 33.03 18.84 -25.03
CA LYS A 753 34.48 19.00 -24.74
C LYS A 753 35.17 19.88 -25.78
N THR A 754 34.81 19.75 -27.05
CA THR A 754 35.33 20.60 -28.14
C THR A 754 34.92 22.06 -27.90
N MET A 755 33.68 22.32 -27.52
CA MET A 755 33.19 23.66 -27.17
C MET A 755 33.96 24.29 -25.99
N LEU A 756 34.23 23.53 -24.92
CA LEU A 756 35.04 24.02 -23.79
C LEU A 756 36.47 24.34 -24.22
N SER A 757 37.09 23.46 -25.02
CA SER A 757 38.45 23.70 -25.53
C SER A 757 38.50 24.94 -26.45
N TYR A 758 37.44 25.20 -27.21
CA TYR A 758 37.31 26.38 -28.04
C TYR A 758 37.20 27.65 -27.19
N LYS A 759 36.40 27.61 -26.12
CA LYS A 759 36.31 28.69 -25.12
C LYS A 759 37.69 29.02 -24.52
N ASP A 760 38.51 28.03 -24.17
CA ASP A 760 39.84 28.28 -23.59
C ASP A 760 40.80 28.95 -24.59
N VAL A 761 40.69 28.62 -25.87
CA VAL A 761 41.46 29.27 -26.95
C VAL A 761 40.98 30.72 -27.15
N VAL A 762 39.68 30.98 -27.07
CA VAL A 762 39.13 32.34 -27.13
C VAL A 762 39.55 33.18 -25.92
N ASP A 763 39.59 32.58 -24.72
CA ASP A 763 40.13 33.23 -23.52
C ASP A 763 41.61 33.57 -23.65
N SER A 764 42.39 32.68 -24.27
CA SER A 764 43.80 32.91 -24.59
C SER A 764 43.98 34.06 -25.59
N LEU A 765 43.11 34.14 -26.60
CA LEU A 765 43.08 35.25 -27.55
C LEU A 765 42.69 36.58 -26.87
N TYR A 766 41.75 36.53 -25.93
CA TYR A 766 41.36 37.68 -25.13
C TYR A 766 42.51 38.21 -24.28
N SER A 767 43.20 37.33 -23.56
CA SER A 767 44.34 37.71 -22.72
C SER A 767 45.51 38.27 -23.54
N PHE A 768 45.77 37.73 -24.74
CA PHE A 768 46.76 38.31 -25.66
C PHE A 768 46.33 39.69 -26.18
N SER A 769 45.04 39.87 -26.48
CA SER A 769 44.50 41.16 -26.91
C SER A 769 44.60 42.22 -25.80
N VAL A 770 44.38 41.82 -24.54
CA VAL A 770 44.55 42.69 -23.36
C VAL A 770 46.03 43.05 -23.17
N ALA A 771 46.96 42.11 -23.33
CA ALA A 771 48.39 42.39 -23.21
C ALA A 771 48.87 43.41 -24.25
N GLU A 772 48.45 43.27 -25.52
CA GLU A 772 48.74 44.25 -26.57
C GLU A 772 48.09 45.61 -26.30
N PHE A 773 46.88 45.63 -25.73
CA PHE A 773 46.22 46.86 -25.31
C PHE A 773 47.01 47.58 -24.20
N THR A 774 47.41 46.86 -23.15
CA THR A 774 48.23 47.41 -22.06
C THR A 774 49.57 47.93 -22.61
N ARG A 775 50.21 47.20 -23.52
CA ARG A 775 51.45 47.64 -24.18
C ARG A 775 51.25 48.96 -24.96
N ARG A 776 50.14 49.12 -25.68
CA ARG A 776 49.80 50.37 -26.38
C ARG A 776 49.54 51.51 -25.40
N GLN A 777 48.85 51.25 -24.30
CA GLN A 777 48.57 52.23 -23.27
C GLN A 777 49.86 52.68 -22.57
N GLU A 778 50.75 51.76 -22.23
CA GLU A 778 52.07 52.06 -21.68
C GLU A 778 52.92 52.86 -22.66
N ALA A 779 52.91 52.53 -23.95
CA ALA A 779 53.62 53.29 -24.97
C ALA A 779 53.06 54.71 -25.10
N ALA A 780 51.73 54.89 -25.08
CA ALA A 780 51.08 56.20 -25.09
C ALA A 780 51.44 57.02 -23.84
N ALA A 781 51.38 56.42 -22.65
CA ALA A 781 51.78 57.07 -21.40
C ALA A 781 53.27 57.45 -21.38
N LYS A 782 54.14 56.58 -21.94
CA LYS A 782 55.57 56.88 -22.13
C LYS A 782 55.77 58.05 -23.10
N ILE A 783 54.98 58.15 -24.16
CA ILE A 783 55.02 59.29 -25.09
C ILE A 783 54.55 60.57 -24.40
N GLU A 784 53.46 60.51 -23.64
CA GLU A 784 52.90 61.66 -22.91
C GLU A 784 53.87 62.19 -21.85
N THR A 785 54.45 61.30 -21.03
CA THR A 785 55.46 61.66 -20.01
C THR A 785 56.72 62.26 -20.64
N ARG A 786 57.20 61.73 -21.77
CA ARG A 786 58.35 62.29 -22.50
C ARG A 786 58.01 63.65 -23.12
N THR A 787 56.81 63.79 -23.65
CA THR A 787 56.30 65.05 -24.20
C THR A 787 56.21 66.13 -23.12
N ALA A 788 55.70 65.78 -21.94
CA ALA A 788 55.68 66.66 -20.76
C ALA A 788 57.10 67.03 -20.29
N ALA A 789 58.08 66.12 -20.44
CA ALA A 789 59.50 66.37 -20.18
C ALA A 789 60.22 67.11 -21.33
N GLY A 790 59.50 67.60 -22.34
CA GLY A 790 60.05 68.37 -23.47
C GLY A 790 60.79 67.54 -24.53
N ARG A 791 60.75 66.21 -24.44
CA ARG A 791 61.35 65.29 -25.43
C ARG A 791 60.24 64.66 -26.27
N TRP A 792 60.07 65.14 -27.49
CA TRP A 792 59.03 64.68 -28.41
C TRP A 792 59.41 63.32 -29.03
N GLY A 793 58.45 62.38 -29.07
CA GLY A 793 58.57 61.09 -29.76
C GLY A 793 59.27 59.96 -28.98
N LEU A 794 59.25 58.76 -29.57
CA LEU A 794 59.98 57.57 -29.13
C LEU A 794 61.35 57.51 -29.81
N SER A 795 62.40 57.15 -29.08
CA SER A 795 63.72 56.93 -29.69
C SER A 795 63.82 55.53 -30.33
N GLU A 796 64.71 55.32 -31.31
CA GLU A 796 64.97 53.97 -31.90
C GLU A 796 65.35 52.92 -30.84
N ARG A 797 65.94 53.35 -29.73
CA ARG A 797 66.25 52.52 -28.57
C ARG A 797 65.01 52.09 -27.77
N ASP A 798 63.95 52.88 -27.82
CA ASP A 798 62.64 52.56 -27.24
C ASP A 798 61.82 51.67 -28.18
N SER A 799 61.96 51.85 -29.50
CA SER A 799 61.34 50.99 -30.54
C SER A 799 61.89 49.56 -30.52
N SER A 800 63.20 49.41 -30.31
CA SER A 800 63.88 48.11 -30.18
C SER A 800 63.64 47.42 -28.84
N ARG A 801 63.39 48.18 -27.76
CA ARG A 801 62.94 47.64 -26.46
C ARG A 801 61.48 47.21 -26.48
N ASN A 802 60.61 47.82 -27.28
CA ASN A 802 59.24 47.35 -27.46
C ASN A 802 59.15 46.01 -28.22
N SER A 803 60.23 45.56 -28.87
CA SER A 803 60.35 44.23 -29.46
C SER A 803 60.95 43.19 -28.50
N THR A 804 61.48 43.60 -27.34
CA THR A 804 61.95 42.72 -26.26
C THR A 804 61.91 43.43 -24.90
N PRO A 805 60.90 43.12 -24.07
CA PRO A 805 61.24 42.69 -22.72
C PRO A 805 60.33 41.54 -22.26
N ASP A 806 60.98 40.41 -21.99
CA ASP A 806 60.40 39.25 -21.32
C ASP A 806 59.86 39.65 -19.93
N PRO A 807 58.56 39.46 -19.61
CA PRO A 807 57.98 39.90 -18.34
C PRO A 807 58.48 39.12 -17.10
N PHE A 808 59.25 38.04 -17.29
CA PHE A 808 59.63 37.12 -16.21
C PHE A 808 61.08 37.25 -15.70
N ALA A 809 61.89 38.13 -16.27
CA ALA A 809 63.31 38.24 -15.87
C ALA A 809 63.57 39.16 -14.66
N ALA A 810 62.63 40.04 -14.28
CA ALA A 810 62.89 41.13 -13.32
C ALA A 810 62.38 40.91 -11.88
N SER A 811 62.12 39.67 -11.43
CA SER A 811 61.65 39.41 -10.05
C SER A 811 62.61 38.65 -9.14
N ARG A 812 63.87 38.43 -9.53
CA ARG A 812 64.89 37.93 -8.57
C ARG A 812 65.52 39.08 -7.78
N GLY A 813 64.77 39.58 -6.81
CA GLY A 813 65.33 40.34 -5.69
C GLY A 813 64.55 41.58 -5.29
N ALA A 814 63.52 41.41 -4.45
CA ALA A 814 63.25 42.25 -3.27
C ALA A 814 61.87 41.95 -2.66
N SER A 815 61.89 41.64 -1.35
CA SER A 815 60.88 41.84 -0.31
C SER A 815 59.45 41.24 -0.41
N ARG A 816 59.12 40.57 0.70
CA ARG A 816 57.79 40.20 1.23
C ARG A 816 56.91 41.44 1.51
N GLN A 817 55.60 41.14 1.57
CA GLN A 817 54.46 41.85 2.17
C GLN A 817 53.54 42.68 1.23
N ASP A 818 52.36 42.08 1.02
CA ASP A 818 51.01 42.65 1.16
C ASP A 818 50.19 43.11 -0.08
N PHE A 819 48.97 42.54 -0.10
CA PHE A 819 47.68 42.88 -0.74
C PHE A 819 47.34 42.48 -2.20
N GLU A 820 46.34 41.58 -2.25
CA GLU A 820 45.23 41.38 -3.20
C GLU A 820 45.35 41.95 -4.64
N SER A 821 45.55 41.04 -5.60
CA SER A 821 44.98 41.20 -6.94
C SER A 821 44.59 39.84 -7.53
N SER A 822 43.33 39.75 -7.93
CA SER A 822 42.63 38.54 -8.37
C SER A 822 42.90 38.20 -9.84
N PHE A 823 44.14 37.86 -10.23
CA PHE A 823 44.39 37.23 -11.53
C PHE A 823 45.66 36.36 -11.47
N ALA A 824 45.49 35.06 -11.20
CA ALA A 824 46.52 34.05 -11.42
C ALA A 824 46.22 33.32 -12.74
N PRO A 825 47.11 33.33 -13.76
CA PRO A 825 46.98 32.44 -14.91
C PRO A 825 47.60 31.06 -14.60
N PRO A 826 47.04 29.95 -15.09
CA PRO A 826 47.68 28.64 -15.03
C PRO A 826 48.88 28.58 -15.98
N LEU A 827 49.95 27.95 -15.48
CA LEU A 827 51.23 27.72 -16.15
C LEU A 827 51.09 26.80 -17.38
N LEU A 828 51.44 27.31 -18.57
CA LEU A 828 52.00 26.49 -19.65
C LEU A 828 53.52 26.51 -19.50
N ARG A 829 54.08 25.44 -18.92
CA ARG A 829 55.49 25.09 -19.16
C ARG A 829 55.57 24.48 -20.56
N ILE A 830 55.89 25.31 -21.56
CA ILE A 830 56.40 24.85 -22.85
C ILE A 830 57.84 25.35 -22.95
N GLY A 831 58.72 24.45 -23.36
CA GLY A 831 60.16 24.58 -23.28
C GLY A 831 60.73 25.79 -24.00
N ASP A 832 61.85 26.21 -23.43
CA ASP A 832 62.92 27.04 -23.96
C ASP A 832 63.08 26.92 -25.50
N GLY A 833 62.96 28.06 -26.17
CA GLY A 833 63.09 28.19 -27.62
C GLY A 833 62.39 29.45 -28.11
N GLY A 834 63.17 30.49 -28.43
CA GLY A 834 62.67 31.79 -28.88
C GLY A 834 61.80 31.69 -30.14
N LEU A 835 60.49 31.67 -29.94
CA LEU A 835 59.47 31.84 -30.98
C LEU A 835 58.78 33.18 -30.75
N GLY A 836 58.74 34.01 -31.80
CA GLY A 836 58.19 35.37 -31.73
C GLY A 836 56.70 35.37 -31.38
N GLU A 837 56.21 36.49 -30.84
CA GLU A 837 54.79 36.69 -30.51
C GLU A 837 53.84 36.42 -31.69
N ASP A 838 54.32 36.63 -32.92
CA ASP A 838 53.60 36.33 -34.15
C ASP A 838 53.42 34.81 -34.39
N ASP A 839 54.34 33.96 -33.94
CA ASP A 839 54.22 32.50 -34.07
C ASP A 839 53.15 31.94 -33.14
N VAL A 840 53.07 32.45 -31.91
CA VAL A 840 52.05 32.06 -30.92
C VAL A 840 50.65 32.45 -31.41
N LEU A 841 50.52 33.66 -31.97
CA LEU A 841 49.27 34.15 -32.54
C LEU A 841 48.85 33.34 -33.78
N SER A 842 49.80 32.96 -34.63
CA SER A 842 49.55 32.08 -35.78
C SER A 842 49.10 30.68 -35.36
N ALA A 843 49.65 30.14 -34.26
CA ALA A 843 49.27 28.85 -33.70
C ALA A 843 47.84 28.90 -33.10
N LEU A 844 47.49 29.98 -32.39
CA LEU A 844 46.14 30.21 -31.88
C LEU A 844 45.10 30.32 -33.01
N ARG A 845 45.42 31.04 -34.10
CA ARG A 845 44.56 31.12 -35.29
C ARG A 845 44.30 29.76 -35.92
N LYS A 846 45.34 28.94 -36.09
CA LYS A 846 45.22 27.57 -36.63
C LYS A 846 44.36 26.68 -35.72
N ARG A 847 44.57 26.78 -34.40
CA ARG A 847 43.81 26.00 -33.42
C ARG A 847 42.34 26.40 -33.38
N LEU A 848 42.03 27.70 -33.46
CA LEU A 848 40.66 28.21 -33.50
C LEU A 848 39.92 27.73 -34.75
N ALA A 849 40.57 27.78 -35.93
CA ALA A 849 40.00 27.27 -37.17
C ALA A 849 39.77 25.75 -37.11
N HIS A 850 40.76 24.99 -36.63
CA HIS A 850 40.63 23.54 -36.51
C HIS A 850 39.50 23.11 -35.57
N LEU A 851 39.35 23.77 -34.42
CA LEU A 851 38.28 23.46 -33.47
C LEU A 851 36.88 23.84 -34.01
N ALA A 852 36.79 24.89 -34.81
CA ALA A 852 35.54 25.25 -35.48
C ALA A 852 35.16 24.23 -36.58
N GLU A 853 36.14 23.77 -37.37
CA GLU A 853 35.94 22.73 -38.38
C GLU A 853 35.59 21.37 -37.74
N ASP A 854 36.28 20.99 -36.66
CA ASP A 854 36.00 19.76 -35.92
C ASP A 854 34.61 19.78 -35.30
N PHE A 855 34.19 20.95 -34.79
CA PHE A 855 32.82 21.16 -34.30
C PHE A 855 31.77 20.95 -35.40
N GLN A 856 31.93 21.57 -36.55
CA GLN A 856 31.01 21.43 -37.69
C GLN A 856 30.95 19.98 -38.19
N ALA A 857 32.11 19.32 -38.32
CA ALA A 857 32.16 17.91 -38.72
C ALA A 857 31.42 16.99 -37.73
N ARG A 858 31.57 17.24 -36.43
CA ARG A 858 30.88 16.47 -35.38
C ARG A 858 29.37 16.72 -35.35
N ILE A 859 28.91 17.96 -35.59
CA ILE A 859 27.48 18.25 -35.74
C ILE A 859 26.91 17.49 -36.94
N CYS A 860 27.57 17.53 -38.10
CA CYS A 860 27.10 16.83 -39.29
C CYS A 860 26.95 15.32 -39.06
N LEU A 861 27.88 14.71 -38.30
CA LEU A 861 27.81 13.30 -37.89
C LEU A 861 26.66 13.03 -36.92
N LEU A 862 26.50 13.87 -35.88
CA LEU A 862 25.40 13.74 -34.92
C LEU A 862 24.04 13.87 -35.62
N LEU A 863 23.90 14.85 -36.50
CA LEU A 863 22.68 15.08 -37.27
C LEU A 863 22.39 13.90 -38.21
N GLY A 864 23.42 13.38 -38.88
CA GLY A 864 23.32 12.18 -39.71
C GLY A 864 22.81 10.97 -38.91
N ASP A 865 23.32 10.76 -37.71
CA ASP A 865 22.91 9.65 -36.84
C ASP A 865 21.50 9.86 -36.24
N LEU A 866 21.11 11.10 -35.94
CA LEU A 866 19.76 11.45 -35.43
C LEU A 866 18.66 11.30 -36.49
N VAL A 867 18.90 11.72 -37.73
CA VAL A 867 17.91 11.61 -38.85
C VAL A 867 17.55 10.15 -39.15
N HIS A 868 18.52 9.24 -39.01
CA HIS A 868 18.35 7.81 -39.28
C HIS A 868 17.93 6.99 -38.06
N SER A 869 17.71 7.65 -36.91
CA SER A 869 17.20 6.97 -35.72
C SER A 869 15.78 6.43 -35.95
N PRO A 870 15.39 5.31 -35.33
CA PRO A 870 14.05 4.75 -35.47
C PRO A 870 12.97 5.56 -34.73
N ASP A 871 13.35 6.41 -33.78
CA ASP A 871 12.42 7.19 -32.95
C ASP A 871 12.02 8.50 -33.67
N GLY A 872 10.72 8.76 -33.77
CA GLY A 872 10.19 9.95 -34.43
C GLY A 872 10.57 11.25 -33.71
N GLU A 873 10.70 11.23 -32.39
CA GLU A 873 11.03 12.42 -31.60
C GLU A 873 12.51 12.80 -31.70
N LEU A 874 13.39 11.81 -31.89
CA LEU A 874 14.82 12.06 -32.16
C LEU A 874 15.04 12.65 -33.56
N LYS A 875 14.16 12.32 -34.52
CA LYS A 875 14.15 13.00 -35.83
C LYS A 875 13.68 14.44 -35.70
N MET A 876 12.70 14.72 -34.84
CA MET A 876 12.28 16.10 -34.55
C MET A 876 13.43 16.92 -33.95
N LEU A 877 14.24 16.33 -33.06
CA LEU A 877 15.47 16.98 -32.59
C LEU A 877 16.42 17.34 -33.75
N ALA A 878 16.63 16.43 -34.70
CA ALA A 878 17.46 16.72 -35.87
C ALA A 878 16.91 17.90 -36.68
N VAL A 879 15.59 17.95 -36.88
CA VAL A 879 14.91 19.06 -37.57
C VAL A 879 15.08 20.37 -36.79
N ASN A 880 14.93 20.35 -35.46
CA ASN A 880 15.07 21.54 -34.62
C ASN A 880 16.51 22.07 -34.58
N ILE A 881 17.51 21.19 -34.52
CA ILE A 881 18.92 21.58 -34.60
C ILE A 881 19.27 22.15 -35.98
N ASN A 882 18.62 21.67 -37.05
CA ASN A 882 18.88 22.09 -38.42
C ASN A 882 17.74 22.90 -39.06
N PHE A 883 17.03 23.72 -38.28
CA PHE A 883 15.81 24.42 -38.74
C PHE A 883 16.01 25.33 -39.96
N ASN A 884 17.26 25.70 -40.30
CA ASN A 884 17.62 26.52 -41.46
C ASN A 884 18.46 25.77 -42.53
N ASP A 885 18.56 24.44 -42.46
CA ASP A 885 19.37 23.60 -43.37
C ASP A 885 20.84 24.06 -43.53
N VAL A 886 21.40 24.66 -42.49
CA VAL A 886 22.80 25.15 -42.49
C VAL A 886 23.77 23.98 -42.56
N TYR A 887 23.43 22.86 -41.90
CA TYR A 887 24.25 21.66 -41.87
C TYR A 887 23.78 20.63 -42.88
N LYS A 888 24.72 20.05 -43.61
CA LYS A 888 24.46 18.87 -44.44
C LYS A 888 24.71 17.61 -43.61
N PRO A 889 23.70 16.78 -43.33
CA PRO A 889 23.90 15.58 -42.51
C PRO A 889 24.79 14.58 -43.25
N GLU A 890 25.88 14.13 -42.60
CA GLU A 890 26.77 13.10 -43.12
C GLU A 890 26.79 11.90 -42.17
N ARG A 891 26.70 10.68 -42.71
CA ARG A 891 26.63 9.46 -41.90
C ARG A 891 28.03 8.97 -41.52
N ARG A 892 28.20 8.55 -40.24
CA ARG A 892 29.37 7.77 -39.83
C ARG A 892 29.35 6.42 -40.56
N ARG A 893 30.18 6.23 -41.58
CA ARG A 893 30.30 4.94 -42.30
C ARG A 893 30.61 3.82 -41.30
N ARG A 894 29.77 2.79 -41.22
CA ARG A 894 30.00 1.65 -40.32
C ARG A 894 31.29 0.94 -40.72
N ARG A 895 32.06 0.48 -39.73
CA ARG A 895 33.34 -0.26 -39.94
C ARG A 895 33.16 -1.51 -40.82
N SER A 896 31.94 -2.08 -40.88
CA SER A 896 31.55 -3.18 -41.77
C SER A 896 31.40 -2.77 -43.24
N GLU A 897 30.88 -1.58 -43.54
CA GLU A 897 30.79 -1.04 -44.90
C GLU A 897 32.17 -0.66 -45.44
N LYS A 898 33.03 -0.08 -44.59
CA LYS A 898 34.44 0.18 -44.94
C LYS A 898 35.23 -1.09 -45.29
N LYS A 899 34.90 -2.25 -44.69
CA LYS A 899 35.55 -3.54 -45.02
C LYS A 899 35.05 -4.10 -46.36
N ARG A 900 33.75 -3.98 -46.63
CA ARG A 900 33.12 -4.39 -47.91
C ARG A 900 33.55 -3.55 -49.12
N GLU A 901 33.80 -2.25 -48.94
CA GLU A 901 34.37 -1.41 -50.00
C GLU A 901 35.87 -1.66 -50.21
N LYS A 902 36.64 -1.88 -49.13
CA LYS A 902 38.07 -2.20 -49.24
C LYS A 902 38.33 -3.56 -49.92
N GLU A 903 37.38 -4.49 -49.83
CA GLU A 903 37.35 -5.75 -50.62
C GLU A 903 36.90 -5.53 -52.08
N ARG A 904 36.18 -4.45 -52.40
CA ARG A 904 35.83 -4.05 -53.77
C ARG A 904 36.91 -3.22 -54.46
N GLU A 905 37.75 -2.51 -53.71
CA GLU A 905 38.78 -1.59 -54.22
C GLU A 905 40.16 -2.23 -54.43
N THR A 906 40.38 -3.51 -54.10
CA THR A 906 41.58 -4.24 -54.56
C THR A 906 41.42 -4.66 -56.02
N PRO A 907 42.16 -4.08 -56.98
CA PRO A 907 42.00 -4.39 -58.39
C PRO A 907 42.75 -5.66 -58.77
N ALA A 908 42.17 -6.42 -59.70
CA ALA A 908 42.80 -7.49 -60.43
C ALA A 908 44.01 -6.98 -61.23
N ALA A 909 45.20 -7.05 -60.64
CA ALA A 909 46.48 -6.79 -61.31
C ALA A 909 47.48 -7.90 -60.97
N SER A 910 47.31 -9.07 -61.60
CA SER A 910 48.38 -10.02 -61.91
C SER A 910 47.79 -11.28 -62.55
N LYS A 911 47.68 -11.28 -63.89
CA LYS A 911 47.70 -12.49 -64.74
C LYS A 911 47.53 -12.11 -66.21
N THR A 912 48.57 -11.52 -66.80
CA THR A 912 48.83 -11.55 -68.25
C THR A 912 50.27 -11.13 -68.50
N ALA A 913 51.18 -12.11 -68.57
CA ALA A 913 52.39 -12.11 -69.42
C ALA A 913 53.37 -13.23 -69.00
N VAL A 914 53.15 -14.46 -69.47
CA VAL A 914 54.23 -15.39 -69.88
C VAL A 914 53.70 -16.25 -71.03
N ALA A 915 54.02 -15.83 -72.26
CA ALA A 915 54.24 -16.69 -73.42
C ALA A 915 55.04 -15.88 -74.45
N THR A 916 56.22 -16.42 -74.80
CA THR A 916 57.31 -15.96 -75.68
C THR A 916 58.20 -14.85 -75.17
#